data_AF-A0A6J2RR70-F1
#
_entry.id   AF-A0A6J2RR70-F1
#
_cell.length_a   1.000
_cell.length_b   1.000
_cell.length_c   1.000
_cell.angle_alpha   90.00
_cell.angle_beta   90.00
_cell.angle_gamma   90.00
#
_symmetry.space_group_name_H-M   'P 1'
#
loop_
_entity.id
_entity.type
_entity.pdbx_description
1 polymer ?
#
loop_
_entity_poly.entity_id
_entity_poly.type
_entity_poly.pdbx_seq_one_letter_code
_entity_poly.pdbx_strand_id
1 'polypeptide(L)'
;MTDRFMQAARCPTDELSLTNCAVINEKEQQFEQHVTVRNVAHMYVFTLKTHPSVNAGTIAFSLPQRKWAGLSIGQEVKVTNYKFDKSKQCISTMTVEIDFLQKKSVDSNPYDSDNMANEFIQHFNNQAFSIGQQLVFSFNDKLFGLLIKDIEAMDPSILKGEQNSGKKPKIEIGLLLGNSQVIFEKSESSSMTLVGKAKTRESRQSIISPDWNFERMGIGGLDREFSDIFRRAFASRVFPTDIVEQMGCKHVKGILLYGPPGCGKTLMARQIGTMLKAREPKIVNGPEILNKYVGESEANVRKLFADAEDEQKRLGANSGLHIIIFDEIDAICKQRGSMAGSTGVHDTVVNQLLSKIDGVEQLNNILVIGMTNRPDLIDDALLRPGRLEVKMEIGLPDEKGRVQILQIHTAKMRQNDLLTADVDVKELAVETKNYSGAELEGLVRAAQSTAMNRLIKASNTVEVNLETAEKLQVTRHDFMGALNNDVKPAFGTNQEDYATYIMNGIIRWGDPVSAVLEDGELLVQQTKNSERTPLVSVLLEGPPNSGKTALAAKISEDSQFPFIKICSPDKMIGHSEIAKCQAIKKIFEDAYKSQLSCVVVDDIERLLDYVPIGPRFSNMVLQALLVLLKKTPPKGRKLLIIGTTSRKDVLQEMEMLDAFSTTIHIPNISSGEQLVEALELLGSFQDVERASIAEAVRGKNLWIGIKKLLMLIEMSVQMDPGSRVKKFLTLLKDEGALGSDKFI
;
A
#
# COMPACT_ATOMS: atom_id res chain seq x y z
N MET A 1 33.01 19.53 -62.92
CA MET A 1 33.20 20.56 -61.89
C MET A 1 34.65 20.98 -61.96
N THR A 2 34.92 22.26 -62.15
CA THR A 2 36.28 22.82 -62.21
C THR A 2 36.78 22.99 -60.79
N ASP A 3 37.83 22.26 -60.42
CA ASP A 3 38.45 22.37 -59.11
C ASP A 3 39.34 23.62 -59.06
N ARG A 4 39.20 24.45 -58.02
CA ARG A 4 40.03 25.66 -57.86
C ARG A 4 40.63 25.71 -56.46
N PHE A 5 41.89 26.13 -56.40
CA PHE A 5 42.58 26.36 -55.14
C PHE A 5 42.37 27.82 -54.71
N MET A 6 42.00 28.01 -53.45
CA MET A 6 41.78 29.32 -52.83
C MET A 6 42.49 29.38 -51.48
N GLN A 7 42.82 30.58 -51.01
CA GLN A 7 43.40 30.75 -49.67
C GLN A 7 42.33 31.08 -48.64
N ALA A 8 42.36 30.40 -47.49
CA ALA A 8 41.47 30.66 -46.37
C ALA A 8 41.79 32.01 -45.69
N ALA A 9 40.84 32.93 -45.68
CA ALA A 9 40.95 34.24 -45.06
C ALA A 9 40.03 34.37 -43.83
N ARG A 10 40.22 35.44 -43.06
CA ARG A 10 39.34 35.78 -41.94
C ARG A 10 38.09 36.53 -42.44
N CYS A 11 36.92 36.21 -41.89
CA CYS A 11 35.69 36.95 -42.14
C CYS A 11 35.87 38.48 -41.87
N PRO A 12 35.44 39.37 -42.77
CA PRO A 12 35.71 40.82 -42.65
C PRO A 12 34.94 41.53 -41.52
N THR A 13 33.73 41.08 -41.20
CA THR A 13 32.81 41.74 -40.27
C THR A 13 32.10 40.72 -39.38
N ASP A 14 31.71 41.13 -38.18
CA ASP A 14 30.99 40.26 -37.25
C ASP A 14 29.56 39.91 -37.73
N GLU A 15 28.90 40.81 -38.48
CA GLU A 15 27.59 40.52 -39.10
C GLU A 15 27.66 39.31 -40.05
N LEU A 16 28.68 39.28 -40.91
CA LEU A 16 28.92 38.13 -41.80
C LEU A 16 29.27 36.86 -41.02
N SER A 17 29.87 36.98 -39.83
CA SER A 17 30.13 35.84 -38.95
C SER A 17 28.86 35.19 -38.40
N LEU A 18 27.76 35.93 -38.26
CA LEU A 18 26.46 35.43 -37.81
C LEU A 18 25.68 34.70 -38.92
N THR A 19 26.00 34.97 -40.19
CA THR A 19 25.26 34.41 -41.33
C THR A 19 25.62 32.95 -41.66
N ASN A 20 26.63 32.37 -41.01
CA ASN A 20 27.16 31.04 -41.30
C ASN A 20 27.48 30.79 -42.80
N CYS A 21 27.79 31.85 -43.56
CA CYS A 21 28.20 31.76 -44.96
C CYS A 21 29.72 31.91 -45.10
N ALA A 22 30.33 31.19 -46.03
CA ALA A 22 31.69 31.44 -46.46
C ALA A 22 31.68 32.61 -47.45
N VAL A 23 32.56 33.60 -47.25
CA VAL A 23 32.49 34.88 -47.97
C VAL A 23 33.53 34.93 -49.08
N ILE A 24 33.10 35.24 -50.31
CA ILE A 24 33.97 35.36 -51.49
C ILE A 24 33.85 36.76 -52.12
N ASN A 25 34.78 37.10 -53.01
CA ASN A 25 34.71 38.35 -53.78
C ASN A 25 33.61 38.29 -54.85
N GLU A 26 32.89 39.39 -55.07
CA GLU A 26 31.86 39.54 -56.13
C GLU A 26 32.38 39.26 -57.55
N LYS A 27 33.68 39.44 -57.79
CA LYS A 27 34.32 39.19 -59.09
C LYS A 27 34.47 37.69 -59.41
N GLU A 28 34.14 36.79 -58.49
CA GLU A 28 34.23 35.34 -58.67
C GLU A 28 32.87 34.68 -59.00
N GLN A 29 32.23 35.15 -60.08
CA GLN A 29 30.90 34.67 -60.56
C GLN A 29 30.85 33.20 -61.05
N GLN A 30 31.95 32.45 -60.93
CA GLN A 30 32.06 31.06 -61.40
C GLN A 30 31.56 30.03 -60.36
N PHE A 31 31.41 30.44 -59.11
CA PHE A 31 30.93 29.58 -58.04
C PHE A 31 29.41 29.62 -57.94
N GLU A 32 28.80 28.45 -57.77
CA GLU A 32 27.38 28.34 -57.45
C GLU A 32 27.14 28.65 -55.97
N GLN A 33 25.87 28.72 -55.55
CA GLN A 33 25.48 29.11 -54.18
C GLN A 33 26.10 28.23 -53.07
N HIS A 34 26.46 26.98 -53.36
CA HIS A 34 27.06 26.07 -52.40
C HIS A 34 28.34 25.45 -52.94
N VAL A 35 29.34 25.31 -52.07
CA VAL A 35 30.64 24.74 -52.41
C VAL A 35 31.10 23.74 -51.37
N THR A 36 31.85 22.74 -51.82
CA THR A 36 32.62 21.86 -50.95
C THR A 36 34.04 22.35 -50.83
N VAL A 37 34.51 22.45 -49.59
CA VAL A 37 35.88 22.80 -49.23
C VAL A 37 36.54 21.54 -48.67
N ARG A 38 37.59 21.06 -49.33
CA ARG A 38 38.32 19.86 -48.91
C ARG A 38 39.58 20.26 -48.14
N ASN A 39 39.67 19.81 -46.89
CA ASN A 39 40.90 19.79 -46.11
C ASN A 39 41.57 18.40 -46.25
N VAL A 40 42.82 18.24 -45.81
CA VAL A 40 43.72 17.08 -46.07
C VAL A 40 43.06 15.70 -45.85
N ALA A 41 42.03 15.58 -45.00
CA ALA A 41 41.31 14.33 -44.77
C ALA A 41 39.79 14.36 -45.00
N HIS A 42 39.09 15.51 -44.97
CA HIS A 42 37.61 15.57 -44.91
C HIS A 42 37.04 16.66 -45.84
N MET A 43 35.80 16.44 -46.29
CA MET A 43 35.04 17.34 -47.17
C MET A 43 33.95 18.06 -46.38
N TYR A 44 33.96 19.38 -46.40
CA TYR A 44 32.98 20.23 -45.73
C TYR A 44 32.15 21.00 -46.75
N VAL A 45 30.85 21.17 -46.52
CA VAL A 45 29.97 21.95 -47.40
C VAL A 45 29.68 23.31 -46.78
N PHE A 46 29.84 24.37 -47.56
CA PHE A 46 29.56 25.75 -47.15
C PHE A 46 28.63 26.44 -48.14
N THR A 47 27.83 27.37 -47.64
CA THR A 47 27.03 28.30 -48.45
C THR A 47 27.84 29.56 -48.72
N LEU A 48 27.84 30.04 -49.96
CA LEU A 48 28.60 31.22 -50.35
C LEU A 48 27.79 32.51 -50.22
N LYS A 49 28.46 33.58 -49.79
CA LYS A 49 27.96 34.96 -49.83
C LYS A 49 29.05 35.86 -50.41
N THR A 50 28.68 36.82 -51.26
CA THR A 50 29.64 37.73 -51.86
C THR A 50 29.81 38.98 -51.01
N HIS A 51 31.05 39.49 -50.90
CA HIS A 51 31.33 40.77 -50.25
C HIS A 51 32.51 41.49 -50.92
N PRO A 52 32.45 42.83 -51.12
CA PRO A 52 33.50 43.59 -51.81
C PRO A 52 34.87 43.59 -51.12
N SER A 53 34.90 43.40 -49.79
CA SER A 53 36.12 43.54 -48.98
C SER A 53 37.02 42.29 -48.97
N VAL A 54 36.64 41.21 -49.65
CA VAL A 54 37.43 39.97 -49.73
C VAL A 54 38.32 40.03 -50.96
N ASN A 55 39.59 39.63 -50.86
CA ASN A 55 40.50 39.64 -52.02
C ASN A 55 40.13 38.53 -53.03
N ALA A 56 40.33 38.76 -54.32
CA ALA A 56 40.15 37.72 -55.34
C ALA A 56 41.14 36.56 -55.10
N GLY A 57 40.69 35.31 -55.23
CA GLY A 57 41.46 34.11 -54.89
C GLY A 57 41.46 33.72 -53.41
N THR A 58 40.73 34.45 -52.54
CA THR A 58 40.58 34.09 -51.12
C THR A 58 39.13 33.83 -50.74
N ILE A 59 38.93 32.90 -49.80
CA ILE A 59 37.62 32.55 -49.23
C ILE A 59 37.66 32.79 -47.73
N ALA A 60 36.81 33.70 -47.26
CA ALA A 60 36.82 34.14 -45.87
C ALA A 60 35.85 33.32 -45.02
N PHE A 61 36.35 32.78 -43.91
CA PHE A 61 35.58 31.96 -42.97
C PHE A 61 35.46 32.63 -41.59
N SER A 62 34.32 32.40 -40.93
CA SER A 62 34.11 32.81 -39.55
C SER A 62 34.93 31.98 -38.55
N LEU A 63 35.05 32.44 -37.31
CA LEU A 63 35.78 31.69 -36.27
C LEU A 63 35.14 30.32 -35.97
N PRO A 64 33.80 30.18 -35.81
CA PRO A 64 33.15 28.88 -35.64
C PRO A 64 33.39 27.93 -36.81
N GLN A 65 33.26 28.42 -38.06
CA GLN A 65 33.48 27.62 -39.26
C GLN A 65 34.92 27.11 -39.36
N ARG A 66 35.91 27.96 -39.04
CA ARG A 66 37.32 27.55 -39.04
C ARG A 66 37.64 26.52 -37.97
N LYS A 67 37.05 26.66 -36.77
CA LYS A 67 37.20 25.65 -35.70
C LYS A 67 36.59 24.32 -36.11
N TRP A 68 35.42 24.34 -36.73
CA TRP A 68 34.75 23.13 -37.21
C TRP A 68 35.50 22.44 -38.36
N ALA A 69 35.95 23.20 -39.37
CA ALA A 69 36.65 22.66 -40.54
C ALA A 69 38.17 22.49 -40.36
N GLY A 70 38.72 22.89 -39.21
CA GLY A 70 40.15 22.82 -38.92
C GLY A 70 41.01 23.66 -39.87
N LEU A 71 40.56 24.87 -40.22
CA LEU A 71 41.20 25.74 -41.21
C LEU A 71 42.04 26.85 -40.57
N SER A 72 43.29 26.98 -41.00
CA SER A 72 44.18 28.08 -40.60
C SER A 72 44.13 29.24 -41.61
N ILE A 73 44.40 30.47 -41.15
CA ILE A 73 44.46 31.63 -42.06
C ILE A 73 45.67 31.48 -42.98
N GLY A 74 45.48 31.71 -44.28
CA GLY A 74 46.50 31.56 -45.31
C GLY A 74 46.68 30.14 -45.83
N GLN A 75 45.93 29.17 -45.30
CA GLN A 75 45.96 27.79 -45.78
C GLN A 75 45.32 27.70 -47.17
N GLU A 76 45.97 26.98 -48.09
CA GLU A 76 45.40 26.67 -49.40
C GLU A 76 44.35 25.55 -49.27
N VAL A 77 43.15 25.82 -49.78
CA VAL A 77 42.01 24.91 -49.72
C VAL A 77 41.48 24.65 -51.13
N LYS A 78 41.08 23.40 -51.37
CA LYS A 78 40.47 23.00 -52.64
C LYS A 78 38.96 23.22 -52.56
N VAL A 79 38.43 24.09 -53.42
CA VAL A 79 37.02 24.49 -53.48
C VAL A 79 36.39 23.96 -54.76
N THR A 80 35.25 23.29 -54.64
CA THR A 80 34.50 22.73 -55.78
C THR A 80 33.01 23.02 -55.64
N ASN A 81 32.30 23.29 -56.75
CA ASN A 81 30.85 23.53 -56.71
C ASN A 81 30.10 22.29 -56.23
N TYR A 82 29.12 22.49 -55.35
CA TYR A 82 28.29 21.42 -54.81
C TYR A 82 26.82 21.64 -55.15
N LYS A 83 26.19 20.67 -55.82
CA LYS A 83 24.75 20.67 -56.11
C LYS A 83 24.04 19.71 -55.19
N PHE A 84 23.08 20.22 -54.43
CA PHE A 84 22.20 19.42 -53.60
C PHE A 84 21.19 18.64 -54.44
N ASP A 85 20.99 17.37 -54.10
CA ASP A 85 19.85 16.59 -54.58
C ASP A 85 18.61 16.98 -53.77
N LYS A 86 17.77 17.85 -54.36
CA LYS A 86 16.54 18.36 -53.75
C LYS A 86 15.54 17.27 -53.35
N SER A 87 15.68 16.04 -53.84
CA SER A 87 14.78 14.93 -53.50
C SER A 87 15.18 14.17 -52.23
N LYS A 88 16.44 14.26 -51.80
CA LYS A 88 17.01 13.44 -50.72
C LYS A 88 17.72 14.24 -49.64
N GLN A 89 18.16 15.46 -49.95
CA GLN A 89 19.01 16.26 -49.07
C GLN A 89 18.30 17.52 -48.57
N CYS A 90 16.98 17.62 -48.71
CA CYS A 90 16.21 18.69 -48.10
C CYS A 90 15.88 18.34 -46.66
N ILE A 91 16.20 19.25 -45.74
CA ILE A 91 15.98 19.05 -44.31
C ILE A 91 14.48 19.08 -44.02
N SER A 92 13.95 18.03 -43.41
CA SER A 92 12.61 18.02 -42.80
C SER A 92 12.68 18.49 -41.36
N THR A 93 13.59 17.92 -40.58
CA THR A 93 13.72 18.21 -39.16
C THR A 93 15.20 18.27 -38.82
N MET A 94 15.60 19.31 -38.09
CA MET A 94 16.99 19.49 -37.64
C MET A 94 17.01 19.72 -36.14
N THR A 95 17.79 18.91 -35.43
CA THR A 95 18.01 19.04 -33.98
C THR A 95 19.30 19.80 -33.72
N VAL A 96 19.21 20.89 -32.99
CA VAL A 96 20.29 21.83 -32.72
C VAL A 96 20.50 21.96 -31.23
N GLU A 97 21.68 21.60 -30.75
CA GLU A 97 22.12 21.87 -29.39
C GLU A 97 22.48 23.37 -29.27
N ILE A 98 21.92 24.04 -28.27
CA ILE A 98 22.12 25.48 -28.00
C ILE A 98 22.75 25.69 -26.63
N ASP A 99 23.71 26.63 -26.56
CA ASP A 99 24.28 27.16 -25.32
C ASP A 99 24.64 28.65 -25.47
N PHE A 100 24.83 29.37 -24.35
CA PHE A 100 25.33 30.74 -24.38
C PHE A 100 26.78 30.77 -24.86
N LEU A 101 27.08 31.57 -25.89
CA LEU A 101 28.44 31.69 -26.41
C LEU A 101 29.40 32.31 -25.37
N GLN A 102 28.89 33.26 -24.58
CA GLN A 102 29.64 33.94 -23.53
C GLN A 102 29.11 33.55 -22.14
N LYS A 103 29.93 32.85 -21.35
CA LYS A 103 29.56 32.43 -19.98
C LYS A 103 29.31 33.59 -19.00
N LYS A 104 29.67 34.83 -19.37
CA LYS A 104 29.44 36.04 -18.56
C LYS A 104 28.05 36.65 -18.75
N SER A 105 27.33 36.30 -19.82
CA SER A 105 26.02 36.86 -20.17
C SER A 105 24.85 35.88 -19.98
N VAL A 106 25.08 34.83 -19.20
CA VAL A 106 24.08 33.81 -18.84
C VAL A 106 23.01 34.47 -17.98
N ASP A 107 21.76 34.34 -18.39
CA ASP A 107 20.59 34.72 -17.62
C ASP A 107 19.61 33.55 -17.47
N SER A 108 18.67 33.72 -16.54
CA SER A 108 17.61 32.75 -16.24
C SER A 108 16.29 33.07 -16.96
N ASN A 109 16.30 33.96 -17.95
CA ASN A 109 15.09 34.31 -18.69
C ASN A 109 14.62 33.14 -19.56
N PRO A 110 13.30 32.90 -19.68
CA PRO A 110 12.77 31.91 -20.59
C PRO A 110 12.90 32.40 -22.05
N TYR A 111 13.44 31.55 -22.91
CA TYR A 111 13.52 31.80 -24.35
C TYR A 111 12.47 30.97 -25.09
N ASP A 112 11.67 31.62 -25.93
CA ASP A 112 10.62 30.98 -26.72
C ASP A 112 11.23 30.29 -27.96
N SER A 113 11.35 28.97 -27.87
CA SER A 113 11.86 28.10 -28.93
C SER A 113 11.10 28.20 -30.25
N ASP A 114 9.79 28.50 -30.23
CA ASP A 114 8.99 28.60 -31.46
C ASP A 114 9.36 29.88 -32.21
N ASN A 115 9.52 31.01 -31.50
CA ASN A 115 10.00 32.25 -32.09
C ASN A 115 11.46 32.15 -32.55
N MET A 116 12.31 31.51 -31.75
CA MET A 116 13.70 31.25 -32.13
C MET A 116 13.80 30.38 -33.39
N ALA A 117 12.94 29.37 -33.54
CA ALA A 117 12.95 28.50 -34.71
C ALA A 117 12.51 29.26 -35.97
N ASN A 118 11.48 30.11 -35.84
CA ASN A 118 11.01 30.95 -36.95
C ASN A 118 12.10 31.95 -37.39
N GLU A 119 12.73 32.64 -36.44
CA GLU A 119 13.83 33.57 -36.73
C GLU A 119 15.05 32.85 -37.31
N PHE A 120 15.39 31.68 -36.78
CA PHE A 120 16.45 30.82 -37.32
C PHE A 120 16.19 30.45 -38.79
N ILE A 121 14.98 30.00 -39.12
CA ILE A 121 14.62 29.65 -40.51
C ILE A 121 14.66 30.89 -41.41
N GLN A 122 14.21 32.06 -40.93
CA GLN A 122 14.27 33.31 -41.69
C GLN A 122 15.72 33.72 -42.00
N HIS A 123 16.64 33.61 -41.04
CA HIS A 123 18.03 34.00 -41.21
C HIS A 123 18.87 32.99 -42.01
N PHE A 124 18.59 31.68 -41.85
CA PHE A 124 19.39 30.61 -42.44
C PHE A 124 18.70 29.88 -43.60
N ASN A 125 17.67 30.47 -44.20
CA ASN A 125 16.98 29.89 -45.35
C ASN A 125 17.94 29.64 -46.53
N ASN A 126 17.76 28.51 -47.23
CA ASN A 126 18.61 28.07 -48.33
C ASN A 126 20.10 27.97 -47.97
N GLN A 127 20.42 27.54 -46.74
CA GLN A 127 21.79 27.26 -46.33
C GLN A 127 22.05 25.77 -46.13
N ALA A 128 23.28 25.37 -46.44
CA ALA A 128 23.83 24.05 -46.21
C ALA A 128 24.20 23.87 -44.73
N PHE A 129 23.73 22.76 -44.14
CA PHE A 129 24.06 22.35 -42.79
C PHE A 129 24.56 20.92 -42.75
N SER A 130 25.53 20.65 -41.89
CA SER A 130 26.11 19.33 -41.68
C SER A 130 26.05 18.92 -40.22
N ILE A 131 25.91 17.62 -39.94
CA ILE A 131 25.99 17.10 -38.57
C ILE A 131 27.35 17.47 -37.95
N GLY A 132 27.33 17.95 -36.71
CA GLY A 132 28.49 18.40 -35.96
C GLY A 132 28.97 19.83 -36.29
N GLN A 133 28.29 20.54 -37.20
CA GLN A 133 28.63 21.91 -37.54
C GLN A 133 28.34 22.86 -36.37
N GLN A 134 29.32 23.73 -36.08
CA GLN A 134 29.20 24.79 -35.09
C GLN A 134 28.92 26.13 -35.76
N LEU A 135 27.92 26.85 -35.28
CA LEU A 135 27.61 28.22 -35.71
C LEU A 135 27.20 29.10 -34.52
N VAL A 136 27.03 30.40 -34.80
CA VAL A 136 26.57 31.39 -33.82
C VAL A 136 25.25 31.95 -34.29
N PHE A 137 24.30 32.07 -33.38
CA PHE A 137 22.99 32.63 -33.62
C PHE A 137 22.75 33.79 -32.67
N SER A 138 22.23 34.90 -33.20
CA SER A 138 21.84 36.05 -32.42
C SER A 138 20.33 36.03 -32.22
N PHE A 139 19.87 36.16 -30.99
CA PHE A 139 18.44 36.27 -30.66
C PHE A 139 18.27 37.25 -29.50
N ASN A 140 17.42 38.27 -29.65
CA ASN A 140 17.23 39.35 -28.67
C ASN A 140 18.55 39.97 -28.16
N ASP A 141 19.45 40.35 -29.08
CA ASP A 141 20.78 40.91 -28.79
C ASP A 141 21.74 40.01 -27.99
N LYS A 142 21.46 38.71 -27.92
CA LYS A 142 22.33 37.72 -27.28
C LYS A 142 22.88 36.70 -28.25
N LEU A 143 24.14 36.32 -28.01
CA LEU A 143 24.86 35.37 -28.85
C LEU A 143 24.82 33.97 -28.25
N PHE A 144 24.29 33.04 -29.03
CA PHE A 144 24.21 31.62 -28.73
C PHE A 144 25.20 30.84 -29.61
N GLY A 145 25.91 29.89 -29.02
CA GLY A 145 26.64 28.87 -29.75
C GLY A 145 25.70 27.72 -30.06
N LEU A 146 25.62 27.34 -31.34
CA LEU A 146 24.81 26.23 -31.80
C LEU A 146 25.69 25.10 -32.32
N LEU A 147 25.28 23.87 -32.05
CA LEU A 147 25.88 22.65 -32.57
C LEU A 147 24.80 21.76 -33.18
N ILE A 148 24.95 21.41 -34.45
CA ILE A 148 23.96 20.57 -35.13
C ILE A 148 24.18 19.11 -34.75
N LYS A 149 23.17 18.47 -34.16
CA LYS A 149 23.26 17.08 -33.66
C LYS A 149 22.76 16.07 -34.67
N ASP A 150 21.59 16.33 -35.23
CA ASP A 150 20.90 15.39 -36.10
C ASP A 150 20.13 16.13 -37.19
N ILE A 151 20.08 15.53 -38.36
CA ILE A 151 19.38 16.07 -39.53
C ILE A 151 18.58 14.94 -40.17
N GLU A 152 17.28 15.14 -40.29
CA GLU A 152 16.36 14.24 -40.96
C GLU A 152 15.92 14.84 -42.29
N ALA A 153 15.96 14.06 -43.37
CA ALA A 153 15.50 14.49 -44.68
C ALA A 153 13.97 14.42 -44.81
N MET A 154 13.42 15.20 -45.73
CA MET A 154 12.02 15.05 -46.15
C MET A 154 11.79 13.70 -46.81
N ASP A 155 10.72 13.02 -46.40
CA ASP A 155 10.29 11.77 -47.03
C ASP A 155 9.86 12.08 -48.49
N PRO A 156 10.46 11.42 -49.50
CA PRO A 156 10.07 11.58 -50.91
C PRO A 156 8.59 11.27 -51.17
N SER A 157 7.94 10.51 -50.28
CA SER A 157 6.54 10.08 -50.38
C SER A 157 5.54 11.23 -50.16
N ILE A 158 5.92 12.27 -49.41
CA ILE A 158 5.10 13.47 -49.16
C ILE A 158 4.94 14.30 -50.45
N LEU A 159 5.94 14.28 -51.32
CA LEU A 159 5.88 14.92 -52.65
C LEU A 159 5.01 14.13 -53.64
N LYS A 160 4.67 12.87 -53.35
CA LYS A 160 3.89 11.97 -54.21
C LYS A 160 2.47 11.63 -53.70
N GLY A 161 2.10 12.09 -52.49
CA GLY A 161 0.72 11.96 -51.97
C GLY A 161 0.36 10.58 -51.38
N GLU A 162 1.32 9.74 -51.01
CA GLU A 162 1.08 8.43 -50.38
C GLU A 162 1.19 8.47 -48.84
N GLN A 163 0.60 7.48 -48.16
CA GLN A 163 0.52 7.43 -46.69
C GLN A 163 1.89 7.32 -45.99
N ASN A 164 2.04 8.06 -44.89
CA ASN A 164 3.22 8.18 -44.04
C ASN A 164 3.82 6.83 -43.64
N SER A 165 5.00 6.50 -44.18
CA SER A 165 5.92 5.57 -43.53
C SER A 165 6.68 6.39 -42.48
N GLY A 166 6.35 6.24 -41.19
CA GLY A 166 6.81 7.12 -40.10
C GLY A 166 8.33 7.14 -39.81
N LYS A 167 9.20 6.72 -40.73
CA LYS A 167 10.67 6.75 -40.57
C LYS A 167 11.28 7.76 -41.52
N LYS A 168 11.62 8.94 -41.00
CA LYS A 168 12.41 9.94 -41.74
C LYS A 168 13.88 9.48 -41.83
N PRO A 169 14.50 9.49 -43.02
CA PRO A 169 15.89 9.06 -43.16
C PRO A 169 16.85 10.12 -42.58
N LYS A 170 17.79 9.68 -41.74
CA LYS A 170 18.87 10.54 -41.23
C LYS A 170 19.90 10.81 -42.32
N ILE A 171 20.34 12.06 -42.44
CA ILE A 171 21.31 12.52 -43.44
C ILE A 171 22.44 13.28 -42.76
N GLU A 172 23.67 13.14 -43.27
CA GLU A 172 24.82 13.85 -42.71
C GLU A 172 24.89 15.33 -43.13
N ILE A 173 24.36 15.64 -44.33
CA ILE A 173 24.40 16.98 -44.92
C ILE A 173 23.04 17.25 -45.56
N GLY A 174 22.45 18.41 -45.26
CA GLY A 174 21.18 18.83 -45.82
C GLY A 174 21.11 20.33 -46.13
N LEU A 175 20.12 20.69 -46.94
CA LEU A 175 19.74 22.06 -47.27
C LEU A 175 18.51 22.47 -46.45
N LEU A 176 18.63 23.54 -45.66
CA LEU A 176 17.51 24.11 -44.92
C LEU A 176 16.57 24.87 -45.87
N LEU A 177 15.29 24.55 -45.81
CA LEU A 177 14.23 25.21 -46.57
C LEU A 177 13.23 25.87 -45.60
N GLY A 178 12.43 26.80 -46.11
CA GLY A 178 11.42 27.49 -45.30
C GLY A 178 10.36 26.59 -44.66
N ASN A 179 10.20 25.35 -45.11
CA ASN A 179 9.28 24.35 -44.55
C ASN A 179 9.96 23.33 -43.62
N SER A 180 11.26 23.50 -43.34
CA SER A 180 11.99 22.68 -42.39
C SER A 180 11.57 23.00 -40.95
N GLN A 181 11.56 22.01 -40.07
CA GLN A 181 11.33 22.18 -38.65
C GLN A 181 12.66 22.17 -37.90
N VAL A 182 12.88 23.16 -37.04
CA VAL A 182 14.08 23.24 -36.18
C VAL A 182 13.68 22.93 -34.75
N ILE A 183 14.41 22.02 -34.13
CA ILE A 183 14.19 21.57 -32.76
C ILE A 183 15.43 21.95 -31.95
N PHE A 184 15.26 22.73 -30.90
CA PHE A 184 16.35 23.11 -30.01
C PHE A 184 16.47 22.16 -28.81
N GLU A 185 17.70 21.78 -28.49
CA GLU A 185 18.08 21.03 -27.30
C GLU A 185 19.06 21.86 -26.49
N LYS A 186 18.85 22.01 -25.18
CA LYS A 186 19.84 22.71 -24.35
C LYS A 186 21.06 21.81 -24.12
N SER A 187 22.25 22.39 -24.00
CA SER A 187 23.40 21.62 -23.53
C SER A 187 23.23 21.13 -22.10
N GLU A 188 23.73 19.94 -21.75
CA GLU A 188 23.63 19.34 -20.40
C GLU A 188 24.21 20.22 -19.29
N SER A 189 25.18 21.08 -19.64
CA SER A 189 25.85 22.00 -18.72
C SER A 189 25.20 23.39 -18.63
N SER A 190 24.17 23.66 -19.46
CA SER A 190 23.56 24.98 -19.58
C SER A 190 22.38 25.15 -18.63
N SER A 191 22.30 26.31 -17.97
CA SER A 191 21.19 26.71 -17.09
C SER A 191 20.05 27.43 -17.84
N MET A 192 20.06 27.42 -19.18
CA MET A 192 19.03 28.10 -19.95
C MET A 192 17.67 27.41 -19.82
N THR A 193 16.59 28.19 -19.93
CA THR A 193 15.22 27.69 -19.94
C THR A 193 14.60 27.90 -21.32
N LEU A 194 14.32 26.81 -22.04
CA LEU A 194 13.61 26.82 -23.33
C LEU A 194 12.13 26.54 -23.12
N VAL A 195 11.27 27.43 -23.63
CA VAL A 195 9.80 27.33 -23.59
C VAL A 195 9.28 27.18 -25.02
N GLY A 196 8.16 26.51 -25.24
CA GLY A 196 7.57 26.31 -26.58
C GLY A 196 7.60 24.87 -27.09
N LYS A 197 7.13 24.67 -28.32
CA LYS A 197 6.94 23.35 -28.94
C LYS A 197 8.14 22.89 -29.76
N ALA A 198 8.95 23.81 -30.26
CA ALA A 198 10.19 23.58 -31.02
C ALA A 198 11.40 23.21 -30.14
N LYS A 199 11.18 22.54 -29.02
CA LYS A 199 12.23 21.94 -28.18
C LYS A 199 12.22 20.43 -28.32
N THR A 200 13.37 19.77 -28.14
CA THR A 200 13.40 18.31 -28.09
C THR A 200 12.42 17.90 -26.99
N ARG A 201 11.43 17.08 -27.35
CA ARG A 201 10.64 16.35 -26.37
C ARG A 201 11.62 15.40 -25.70
N GLU A 202 12.34 15.88 -24.70
CA GLU A 202 13.10 15.03 -23.80
C GLU A 202 12.09 14.02 -23.30
N SER A 203 12.16 12.80 -23.84
CA SER A 203 11.43 11.67 -23.36
C SER A 203 11.89 11.48 -21.94
N ARG A 204 11.18 12.08 -20.97
CA ARG A 204 11.27 11.63 -19.59
C ARG A 204 11.14 10.14 -19.68
N GLN A 205 12.17 9.42 -19.22
CA GLN A 205 12.10 7.98 -19.08
C GLN A 205 10.78 7.70 -18.39
N SER A 206 9.88 7.02 -19.12
CA SER A 206 8.54 6.74 -18.64
C SER A 206 8.70 6.12 -17.25
N ILE A 207 8.22 6.85 -16.22
CA ILE A 207 8.41 6.55 -14.80
C ILE A 207 7.84 5.16 -14.47
N ILE A 208 7.05 4.58 -15.37
CA ILE A 208 6.41 3.27 -15.23
C ILE A 208 6.87 2.32 -16.33
N SER A 209 7.19 1.09 -15.94
CA SER A 209 7.36 -0.06 -16.83
C SER A 209 6.04 -0.38 -17.53
N PRO A 210 5.97 -0.46 -18.86
CA PRO A 210 4.72 -0.82 -19.56
C PRO A 210 4.23 -2.25 -19.23
N ASP A 211 5.08 -3.12 -18.68
CA ASP A 211 4.77 -4.53 -18.38
C ASP A 211 4.57 -4.82 -16.88
N TRP A 212 3.62 -4.16 -16.24
CA TRP A 212 3.30 -4.43 -14.84
C TRP A 212 2.16 -5.46 -14.74
N ASN A 213 2.39 -6.56 -14.01
CA ASN A 213 1.37 -7.59 -13.77
C ASN A 213 1.37 -7.94 -12.28
N PHE A 214 0.21 -7.81 -11.62
CA PHE A 214 0.03 -7.93 -10.17
C PHE A 214 0.54 -9.26 -9.61
N GLU A 215 0.29 -10.36 -10.31
CA GLU A 215 0.73 -11.71 -9.93
C GLU A 215 2.26 -11.84 -9.93
N ARG A 216 2.96 -11.13 -10.82
CA ARG A 216 4.43 -11.13 -10.88
C ARG A 216 5.06 -10.28 -9.77
N MET A 217 4.32 -9.33 -9.20
CA MET A 217 4.81 -8.47 -8.13
C MET A 217 4.65 -9.09 -6.74
N GLY A 218 4.07 -10.29 -6.65
CA GLY A 218 3.92 -11.01 -5.39
C GLY A 218 2.96 -10.34 -4.40
N ILE A 219 2.05 -9.49 -4.89
CA ILE A 219 0.97 -8.90 -4.10
C ILE A 219 -0.32 -9.65 -4.44
N GLY A 220 -0.94 -10.30 -3.45
CA GLY A 220 -2.23 -10.95 -3.58
C GLY A 220 -3.30 -10.26 -2.75
N GLY A 221 -4.52 -10.15 -3.27
CA GLY A 221 -5.71 -9.75 -2.52
C GLY A 221 -5.90 -8.26 -2.27
N LEU A 222 -5.06 -7.39 -2.84
CA LEU A 222 -5.08 -5.94 -2.63
C LEU A 222 -5.27 -5.14 -3.93
N ASP A 223 -5.83 -5.77 -4.97
CA ASP A 223 -5.93 -5.21 -6.32
C ASP A 223 -6.76 -3.90 -6.34
N ARG A 224 -7.83 -3.85 -5.54
CA ARG A 224 -8.73 -2.70 -5.47
C ARG A 224 -8.05 -1.52 -4.79
N GLU A 225 -7.44 -1.77 -3.64
CA GLU A 225 -6.70 -0.80 -2.83
C GLU A 225 -5.54 -0.24 -3.66
N PHE A 226 -4.76 -1.11 -4.30
CA PHE A 226 -3.66 -0.68 -5.17
C PHE A 226 -4.15 0.14 -6.37
N SER A 227 -5.23 -0.26 -7.03
CA SER A 227 -5.80 0.51 -8.16
C SER A 227 -6.27 1.90 -7.72
N ASP A 228 -6.78 2.06 -6.50
CA ASP A 228 -7.19 3.36 -5.97
C ASP A 228 -5.98 4.25 -5.62
N ILE A 229 -4.90 3.69 -5.04
CA ILE A 229 -3.61 4.39 -4.91
C ILE A 229 -3.12 4.84 -6.28
N PHE A 230 -3.14 3.94 -7.26
CA PHE A 230 -2.61 4.22 -8.59
C PHE A 230 -3.35 5.37 -9.27
N ARG A 231 -4.68 5.35 -9.20
CA ARG A 231 -5.51 6.42 -9.73
C ARG A 231 -5.30 7.75 -9.01
N ARG A 232 -5.18 7.74 -7.68
CA ARG A 232 -5.10 8.98 -6.89
C ARG A 232 -3.70 9.60 -6.86
N ALA A 233 -2.67 8.78 -6.68
CA ALA A 233 -1.30 9.26 -6.50
C ALA A 233 -0.49 9.25 -7.80
N PHE A 234 -0.58 8.16 -8.59
CA PHE A 234 0.30 7.96 -9.75
C PHE A 234 -0.25 8.54 -11.04
N ALA A 235 -1.57 8.65 -11.23
CA ALA A 235 -2.15 9.18 -12.46
C ALA A 235 -1.53 10.53 -12.88
N SER A 236 -1.42 11.48 -11.95
CA SER A 236 -0.82 12.81 -12.22
C SER A 236 0.64 12.74 -12.71
N ARG A 237 1.37 11.67 -12.39
CA ARG A 237 2.78 11.44 -12.75
C ARG A 237 2.93 10.68 -14.08
N VAL A 238 1.88 9.95 -14.50
CA VAL A 238 1.86 9.18 -15.75
C VAL A 238 1.42 10.04 -16.93
N PHE A 239 0.48 10.96 -16.70
CA PHE A 239 -0.01 11.83 -17.76
C PHE A 239 1.06 12.84 -18.21
N PRO A 240 1.07 13.23 -19.51
CA PRO A 240 1.96 14.26 -20.02
C PRO A 240 1.84 15.57 -19.23
N THR A 241 3.00 16.18 -18.91
CA THR A 241 3.08 17.40 -18.10
C THR A 241 2.27 18.55 -18.67
N ASP A 242 2.21 18.68 -20.00
CA ASP A 242 1.46 19.75 -20.67
C ASP A 242 -0.02 19.76 -20.27
N ILE A 243 -0.63 18.58 -20.13
CA ILE A 243 -2.03 18.44 -19.73
C ILE A 243 -2.18 18.72 -18.23
N VAL A 244 -1.23 18.25 -17.41
CA VAL A 244 -1.24 18.46 -15.95
C VAL A 244 -1.06 19.94 -15.60
N GLU A 245 -0.17 20.65 -16.30
CA GLU A 245 0.05 22.09 -16.15
C GLU A 245 -1.17 22.89 -16.59
N GLN A 246 -1.82 22.51 -17.70
CA GLN A 246 -3.09 23.10 -18.13
C GLN A 246 -4.22 22.89 -17.10
N MET A 247 -4.25 21.74 -16.44
CA MET A 247 -5.21 21.47 -15.36
C MET A 247 -4.87 22.16 -14.04
N GLY A 248 -3.66 22.71 -13.89
CA GLY A 248 -3.19 23.32 -12.64
C GLY A 248 -3.11 22.34 -11.46
N CYS A 249 -3.07 21.03 -11.73
CA CYS A 249 -3.07 20.01 -10.68
C CYS A 249 -1.69 19.89 -10.04
N LYS A 250 -1.63 20.05 -8.72
CA LYS A 250 -0.43 19.71 -7.94
C LYS A 250 -0.32 18.20 -7.80
N HIS A 251 0.91 17.69 -7.87
CA HIS A 251 1.15 16.27 -7.61
C HIS A 251 0.97 15.93 -6.14
N VAL A 252 0.43 14.73 -5.88
CA VAL A 252 0.35 14.17 -4.53
C VAL A 252 1.76 13.97 -3.97
N LYS A 253 1.99 14.47 -2.76
CA LYS A 253 3.29 14.40 -2.07
C LYS A 253 3.42 13.20 -1.14
N GLY A 254 2.31 12.66 -0.65
CA GLY A 254 2.36 11.67 0.42
C GLY A 254 1.20 10.68 0.43
N ILE A 255 1.53 9.42 0.72
CA ILE A 255 0.61 8.30 0.90
C ILE A 255 0.83 7.74 2.31
N LEU A 256 -0.25 7.52 3.07
CA LEU A 256 -0.22 6.83 4.35
C LEU A 256 -0.95 5.50 4.23
N LEU A 257 -0.20 4.41 4.44
CA LEU A 257 -0.73 3.05 4.52
C LEU A 257 -0.90 2.68 6.00
N TYR A 258 -2.13 2.38 6.42
CA TYR A 258 -2.40 1.95 7.78
C TYR A 258 -3.27 0.70 7.82
N GLY A 259 -3.20 -0.06 8.92
CA GLY A 259 -4.00 -1.27 9.07
C GLY A 259 -3.40 -2.24 10.08
N PRO A 260 -4.07 -3.36 10.38
CA PRO A 260 -3.55 -4.37 11.30
C PRO A 260 -2.16 -4.90 10.88
N PRO A 261 -1.33 -5.32 11.85
CA PRO A 261 -0.03 -5.93 11.56
C PRO A 261 -0.19 -7.20 10.70
N GLY A 262 0.84 -7.55 9.94
CA GLY A 262 0.85 -8.76 9.11
C GLY A 262 0.08 -8.69 7.78
N CYS A 263 -0.55 -7.56 7.43
CA CYS A 263 -1.32 -7.40 6.18
C CYS A 263 -0.50 -6.93 4.96
N GLY A 264 0.83 -7.06 4.99
CA GLY A 264 1.67 -6.79 3.81
C GLY A 264 1.93 -5.30 3.48
N LYS A 265 1.71 -4.37 4.42
CA LYS A 265 1.94 -2.91 4.21
C LYS A 265 3.37 -2.60 3.73
N THR A 266 4.37 -3.16 4.41
CA THR A 266 5.79 -3.01 4.05
C THR A 266 6.12 -3.59 2.68
N LEU A 267 5.51 -4.73 2.33
CA LEU A 267 5.68 -5.35 1.02
C LEU A 267 5.08 -4.46 -0.07
N MET A 268 3.87 -3.93 0.14
CA MET A 268 3.21 -3.02 -0.80
C MET A 268 4.05 -1.76 -1.05
N ALA A 269 4.60 -1.12 -0.01
CA ALA A 269 5.43 0.06 -0.17
C ALA A 269 6.72 -0.21 -0.96
N ARG A 270 7.39 -1.34 -0.69
CA ARG A 270 8.60 -1.75 -1.44
C ARG A 270 8.30 -2.04 -2.90
N GLN A 271 7.18 -2.71 -3.17
CA GLN A 271 6.77 -3.01 -4.55
C GLN A 271 6.37 -1.75 -5.31
N ILE A 272 5.68 -0.80 -4.67
CA ILE A 272 5.42 0.52 -5.25
C ILE A 272 6.73 1.23 -5.61
N GLY A 273 7.72 1.22 -4.72
CA GLY A 273 9.03 1.80 -4.96
C GLY A 273 9.80 1.13 -6.09
N THR A 274 9.65 -0.18 -6.27
CA THR A 274 10.29 -0.95 -7.36
C THR A 274 9.55 -0.79 -8.70
N MET A 275 8.23 -0.66 -8.67
CA MET A 275 7.37 -0.50 -9.85
C MET A 275 7.63 0.82 -10.56
N LEU A 276 7.70 1.89 -9.78
CA LEU A 276 8.09 3.19 -10.26
C LEU A 276 9.58 3.07 -10.57
N LYS A 277 9.98 3.23 -11.84
CA LYS A 277 11.38 3.39 -12.27
C LYS A 277 11.98 4.70 -11.74
N ALA A 278 11.62 5.08 -10.53
CA ALA A 278 12.26 6.09 -9.74
C ALA A 278 13.67 5.61 -9.37
N ARG A 279 14.47 6.54 -8.86
CA ARG A 279 15.74 6.18 -8.23
C ARG A 279 15.48 5.24 -7.05
N GLU A 280 16.54 4.56 -6.62
CA GLU A 280 16.47 3.59 -5.52
C GLU A 280 15.74 4.20 -4.30
N PRO A 281 14.67 3.55 -3.81
CA PRO A 281 13.84 4.12 -2.74
C PRO A 281 14.62 4.17 -1.43
N LYS A 282 14.59 5.31 -0.74
CA LYS A 282 15.17 5.45 0.59
C LYS A 282 14.19 4.89 1.61
N ILE A 283 14.49 3.71 2.16
CA ILE A 283 13.71 3.07 3.22
C ILE A 283 14.34 3.43 4.55
N VAL A 284 13.56 4.03 5.44
CA VAL A 284 14.00 4.41 6.79
C VAL A 284 12.99 3.91 7.80
N ASN A 285 13.48 3.30 8.89
CA ASN A 285 12.60 2.92 9.98
C ASN A 285 12.38 4.11 10.92
N GLY A 286 11.16 4.33 11.42
CA GLY A 286 10.82 5.45 12.29
C GLY A 286 11.78 5.61 13.48
N PRO A 287 12.04 4.55 14.27
CA PRO A 287 12.99 4.61 15.39
C PRO A 287 14.43 4.94 14.99
N GLU A 288 14.85 4.61 13.77
CA GLU A 288 16.23 4.83 13.28
C GLU A 288 16.57 6.32 13.14
N ILE A 289 15.54 7.16 12.97
CA ILE A 289 15.68 8.62 12.85
C ILE A 289 15.95 9.26 14.22
N LEU A 290 15.56 8.60 15.31
CA LEU A 290 15.62 9.15 16.66
C LEU A 290 17.00 8.91 17.29
N ASN A 291 17.80 9.96 17.40
CA ASN A 291 19.04 9.97 18.16
C ASN A 291 18.86 10.59 19.55
N LYS A 292 19.71 10.17 20.50
CA LYS A 292 19.75 10.71 21.88
C LYS A 292 20.26 12.16 21.94
N TYR A 293 20.99 12.61 20.92
CA TYR A 293 21.54 13.95 20.84
C TYR A 293 20.54 14.92 20.22
N VAL A 294 20.25 16.01 20.92
CA VAL A 294 19.31 17.06 20.48
C VAL A 294 19.79 17.66 19.15
N GLY A 295 18.89 17.75 18.17
CA GLY A 295 19.17 18.31 16.84
C GLY A 295 19.73 17.33 15.81
N GLU A 296 20.28 16.17 16.22
CA GLU A 296 20.74 15.15 15.27
C GLU A 296 19.57 14.50 14.53
N SER A 297 18.48 14.19 15.23
CA SER A 297 17.28 13.62 14.63
C SER A 297 16.71 14.52 13.53
N GLU A 298 16.73 15.84 13.73
CA GLU A 298 16.32 16.83 12.72
C GLU A 298 17.30 16.90 11.55
N ALA A 299 18.60 16.85 11.83
CA ALA A 299 19.63 16.84 10.80
C ALA A 299 19.53 15.59 9.92
N ASN A 300 19.20 14.44 10.49
CA ASN A 300 18.96 13.19 9.76
C ASN A 300 17.76 13.34 8.82
N VAL A 301 16.65 13.91 9.29
CA VAL A 301 15.51 14.24 8.41
C VAL A 301 15.94 15.19 7.29
N ARG A 302 16.69 16.26 7.57
CA ARG A 302 17.17 17.19 6.52
C ARG A 302 18.05 16.49 5.48
N LYS A 303 18.95 15.60 5.90
CA LYS A 303 19.82 14.82 5.00
C LYS A 303 19.01 13.90 4.07
N LEU A 304 17.90 13.33 4.54
CA LEU A 304 17.05 12.48 3.69
C LEU A 304 16.47 13.24 2.49
N PHE A 305 16.04 14.50 2.71
CA PHE A 305 15.46 15.37 1.68
C PHE A 305 16.48 16.19 0.88
N ALA A 306 17.73 16.34 1.35
CA ALA A 306 18.75 17.17 0.72
C ALA A 306 19.02 16.80 -0.75
N ASP A 307 19.17 15.51 -1.06
CA ASP A 307 19.42 15.06 -2.44
C ASP A 307 18.25 15.41 -3.38
N ALA A 308 17.02 15.33 -2.89
CA ALA A 308 15.83 15.67 -3.67
C ALA A 308 15.70 17.18 -3.86
N GLU A 309 16.08 17.98 -2.85
CA GLU A 309 16.13 19.45 -2.90
C GLU A 309 17.17 19.96 -3.89
N ASP A 310 18.39 19.42 -3.83
CA ASP A 310 19.47 19.81 -4.72
C ASP A 310 19.14 19.48 -6.18
N GLU A 311 18.52 18.32 -6.43
CA GLU A 311 18.08 17.95 -7.77
C GLU A 311 16.90 18.80 -8.26
N GLN A 312 15.94 19.14 -7.38
CA GLN A 312 14.86 20.07 -7.71
C GLN A 312 15.41 21.46 -8.08
N LYS A 313 16.43 21.94 -7.36
CA LYS A 313 17.09 23.24 -7.63
C LYS A 313 17.88 23.23 -8.95
N ARG A 314 18.50 22.11 -9.31
CA ARG A 314 19.28 21.97 -10.55
C ARG A 314 18.43 21.76 -11.81
N LEU A 315 17.43 20.90 -11.74
CA LEU A 315 16.69 20.42 -12.91
C LEU A 315 15.23 20.92 -12.97
N GLY A 316 14.74 21.57 -11.91
CA GLY A 316 13.43 22.21 -11.88
C GLY A 316 12.29 21.23 -12.17
N ALA A 317 11.51 21.51 -13.22
CA ALA A 317 10.40 20.64 -13.58
C ALA A 317 10.84 19.24 -14.01
N ASN A 318 12.08 19.08 -14.50
CA ASN A 318 12.61 17.83 -15.06
C ASN A 318 13.28 16.91 -14.03
N SER A 319 13.23 17.24 -12.75
CA SER A 319 13.81 16.42 -11.69
C SER A 319 13.15 15.05 -11.60
N GLY A 320 13.96 14.01 -11.37
CA GLY A 320 13.46 12.65 -11.15
C GLY A 320 12.64 12.54 -9.86
N LEU A 321 11.74 11.57 -9.81
CA LEU A 321 10.96 11.27 -8.60
C LEU A 321 11.86 10.63 -7.54
N HIS A 322 11.88 11.21 -6.35
CA HIS A 322 12.51 10.64 -5.15
C HIS A 322 11.44 10.04 -4.25
N ILE A 323 11.60 8.77 -3.92
CA ILE A 323 10.66 8.03 -3.05
C ILE A 323 11.31 7.84 -1.68
N ILE A 324 10.62 8.28 -0.63
CA ILE A 324 11.04 8.11 0.76
C ILE A 324 9.98 7.27 1.47
N ILE A 325 10.39 6.12 2.00
CA ILE A 325 9.50 5.17 2.69
C ILE A 325 9.83 5.22 4.18
N PHE A 326 8.84 5.60 4.99
CA PHE A 326 8.91 5.56 6.45
C PHE A 326 8.11 4.37 6.96
N ASP A 327 8.80 3.39 7.54
CA ASP A 327 8.14 2.33 8.34
C ASP A 327 7.94 2.82 9.78
N GLU A 328 6.88 2.36 10.44
CA GLU A 328 6.51 2.76 11.80
C GLU A 328 6.54 4.28 12.03
N ILE A 329 5.89 5.03 11.13
CA ILE A 329 5.88 6.50 11.18
C ILE A 329 5.25 7.05 12.48
N ASP A 330 4.42 6.28 13.16
CA ASP A 330 3.87 6.61 14.49
C ASP A 330 4.93 6.67 15.60
N ALA A 331 6.13 6.10 15.39
CA ALA A 331 7.23 6.26 16.34
C ALA A 331 7.78 7.71 16.35
N ILE A 332 7.84 8.36 15.18
CA ILE A 332 8.36 9.71 15.01
C ILE A 332 7.26 10.78 15.05
N CYS A 333 6.06 10.46 14.59
CA CYS A 333 4.97 11.40 14.35
C CYS A 333 3.81 11.29 15.34
N LYS A 334 4.11 11.21 16.63
CA LYS A 334 3.10 11.16 17.69
C LYS A 334 2.33 12.48 17.81
N GLN A 335 1.09 12.42 18.29
CA GLN A 335 0.32 13.62 18.65
C GLN A 335 1.10 14.52 19.62
N ARG A 336 1.21 15.80 19.23
CA ARG A 336 1.90 16.83 19.99
C ARG A 336 1.18 17.10 21.31
N GLY A 337 1.96 17.35 22.37
CA GLY A 337 1.40 17.74 23.67
C GLY A 337 0.86 16.59 24.53
N SER A 338 1.09 15.33 24.13
CA SER A 338 0.87 14.18 25.03
C SER A 338 2.00 14.13 26.08
N MET A 339 1.84 14.94 27.14
CA MET A 339 2.83 15.31 28.18
C MET A 339 3.39 14.17 29.07
N ALA A 340 3.33 12.90 28.66
CA ALA A 340 3.80 11.78 29.49
C ALA A 340 5.06 11.12 28.91
N GLY A 341 6.23 11.76 29.12
CA GLY A 341 7.51 11.03 29.21
C GLY A 341 8.50 11.12 28.04
N SER A 342 8.24 11.87 26.98
CA SER A 342 9.22 12.05 25.89
C SER A 342 9.84 13.45 25.89
N THR A 343 11.16 13.53 25.76
CA THR A 343 11.87 14.78 25.49
C THR A 343 11.24 15.44 24.26
N GLY A 344 11.09 16.78 24.25
CA GLY A 344 10.45 17.53 23.15
C GLY A 344 11.07 17.35 21.75
N VAL A 345 12.08 16.48 21.62
CA VAL A 345 12.70 16.02 20.38
C VAL A 345 11.66 15.44 19.41
N HIS A 346 10.63 14.73 19.89
CA HIS A 346 9.59 14.22 18.99
C HIS A 346 8.85 15.35 18.28
N ASP A 347 8.43 16.38 19.02
CA ASP A 347 7.70 17.52 18.46
C ASP A 347 8.55 18.29 17.44
N THR A 348 9.85 18.45 17.68
CA THR A 348 10.74 19.16 16.74
C THR A 348 10.99 18.36 15.47
N VAL A 349 11.10 17.03 15.55
CA VAL A 349 11.21 16.14 14.38
C VAL A 349 9.94 16.21 13.52
N VAL A 350 8.74 16.21 14.11
CA VAL A 350 7.48 16.35 13.36
C VAL A 350 7.42 17.71 12.65
N ASN A 351 7.79 18.79 13.34
CA ASN A 351 7.85 20.11 12.73
C ASN A 351 8.84 20.16 11.55
N GLN A 352 10.01 19.53 11.70
CA GLN A 352 11.00 19.48 10.63
C GLN A 352 10.49 18.70 9.41
N LEU A 353 9.81 17.56 9.62
CA LEU A 353 9.21 16.77 8.53
C LEU A 353 8.10 17.56 7.82
N LEU A 354 7.22 18.23 8.57
CA LEU A 354 6.18 19.08 8.00
C LEU A 354 6.74 20.23 7.16
N SER A 355 7.79 20.89 7.67
CA SER A 355 8.48 21.96 6.96
C SER A 355 9.13 21.47 5.66
N LYS A 356 9.61 20.22 5.62
CA LYS A 356 10.18 19.63 4.39
C LYS A 356 9.13 19.22 3.36
N ILE A 357 7.94 18.79 3.78
CA ILE A 357 6.86 18.39 2.86
C ILE A 357 6.09 19.61 2.32
N ASP A 358 5.80 20.59 3.19
CA ASP A 358 4.85 21.69 2.94
C ASP A 358 5.48 23.09 3.08
N GLY A 359 6.81 23.16 3.22
CA GLY A 359 7.52 24.41 3.40
C GLY A 359 7.46 25.35 2.19
N VAL A 360 8.12 26.50 2.36
CA VAL A 360 8.19 27.58 1.36
C VAL A 360 8.82 27.10 0.04
N GLU A 361 9.82 26.21 0.13
CA GLU A 361 10.37 25.50 -1.03
C GLU A 361 9.54 24.24 -1.31
N GLN A 362 8.48 24.37 -2.12
CA GLN A 362 7.62 23.23 -2.48
C GLN A 362 8.37 22.26 -3.40
N LEU A 363 8.72 21.09 -2.86
CA LEU A 363 9.27 19.97 -3.61
C LEU A 363 8.15 19.25 -4.35
N ASN A 364 8.14 19.36 -5.68
CA ASN A 364 7.19 18.65 -6.52
C ASN A 364 7.71 17.27 -6.96
N ASN A 365 9.00 16.98 -6.78
CA ASN A 365 9.68 15.75 -7.20
C ASN A 365 9.79 14.69 -6.09
N ILE A 366 9.09 14.84 -4.97
CA ILE A 366 9.12 13.87 -3.86
C ILE A 366 7.80 13.10 -3.73
N LEU A 367 7.91 11.85 -3.27
CA LEU A 367 6.81 11.04 -2.80
C LEU A 367 7.18 10.38 -1.47
N VAL A 368 6.42 10.70 -0.42
CA VAL A 368 6.60 10.14 0.91
C VAL A 368 5.56 9.04 1.14
N ILE A 369 5.98 7.83 1.48
CA ILE A 369 5.10 6.72 1.84
C ILE A 369 5.29 6.42 3.32
N GLY A 370 4.29 6.71 4.14
CA GLY A 370 4.28 6.38 5.56
C GLY A 370 3.51 5.09 5.81
N MET A 371 4.01 4.25 6.71
CA MET A 371 3.32 3.03 7.15
C MET A 371 3.12 3.03 8.65
N THR A 372 1.94 2.64 9.11
CA THR A 372 1.65 2.53 10.55
C THR A 372 0.65 1.41 10.86
N ASN A 373 0.71 0.87 12.08
CA ASN A 373 -0.34 0.02 12.62
C ASN A 373 -1.38 0.82 13.42
N ARG A 374 -1.04 2.04 13.83
CA ARG A 374 -1.78 2.87 14.78
C ARG A 374 -2.03 4.27 14.23
N PRO A 375 -3.01 4.43 13.33
CA PRO A 375 -3.34 5.74 12.77
C PRO A 375 -3.83 6.74 13.83
N ASP A 376 -4.35 6.25 14.97
CA ASP A 376 -4.79 7.03 16.12
C ASP A 376 -3.67 7.83 16.80
N LEU A 377 -2.43 7.34 16.72
CA LEU A 377 -1.29 8.00 17.35
C LEU A 377 -0.67 9.11 16.50
N ILE A 378 -0.99 9.17 15.21
CA ILE A 378 -0.36 10.10 14.27
C ILE A 378 -0.89 11.52 14.48
N ASP A 379 0.00 12.49 14.36
CA ASP A 379 -0.36 13.91 14.34
C ASP A 379 -1.28 14.26 13.15
N ASP A 380 -2.47 14.79 13.46
CA ASP A 380 -3.47 15.26 12.49
C ASP A 380 -2.91 16.30 11.51
N ALA A 381 -1.86 17.04 11.89
CA ALA A 381 -1.20 17.99 10.99
C ALA A 381 -0.58 17.32 9.76
N LEU A 382 -0.09 16.08 9.87
CA LEU A 382 0.45 15.32 8.74
C LEU A 382 -0.65 14.76 7.84
N LEU A 383 -1.82 14.45 8.43
CA LEU A 383 -2.97 13.84 7.75
C LEU A 383 -3.79 14.83 6.89
N ARG A 384 -3.39 16.11 6.86
CA ARG A 384 -4.06 17.15 6.07
C ARG A 384 -3.74 17.00 4.57
N PRO A 385 -4.73 17.27 3.68
CA PRO A 385 -4.50 17.30 2.24
C PRO A 385 -3.34 18.23 1.86
N GLY A 386 -2.54 17.83 0.88
CA GLY A 386 -1.28 18.51 0.51
C GLY A 386 -0.02 17.95 1.19
N ARG A 387 -0.17 17.14 2.26
CA ARG A 387 0.90 16.39 2.94
C ARG A 387 0.72 14.89 2.70
N LEU A 388 0.21 14.15 3.69
CA LEU A 388 -0.25 12.77 3.51
C LEU A 388 -1.71 12.78 3.08
N GLU A 389 -1.91 13.06 1.79
CA GLU A 389 -3.25 13.23 1.21
C GLU A 389 -3.99 11.91 1.06
N VAL A 390 -3.31 10.88 0.54
CA VAL A 390 -3.92 9.58 0.30
C VAL A 390 -3.74 8.71 1.53
N LYS A 391 -4.85 8.47 2.23
CA LYS A 391 -4.93 7.60 3.41
C LYS A 391 -5.58 6.30 2.99
N MET A 392 -4.86 5.19 3.08
CA MET A 392 -5.34 3.87 2.68
C MET A 392 -5.31 2.90 3.84
N GLU A 393 -6.48 2.33 4.15
CA GLU A 393 -6.61 1.22 5.07
C GLU A 393 -6.33 -0.09 4.33
N ILE A 394 -5.31 -0.82 4.77
CA ILE A 394 -5.00 -2.17 4.31
C ILE A 394 -5.58 -3.13 5.34
N GLY A 395 -6.73 -3.71 5.01
CA GLY A 395 -7.45 -4.67 5.84
C GLY A 395 -6.91 -6.10 5.74
N LEU A 396 -7.59 -7.01 6.41
CA LEU A 396 -7.38 -8.45 6.24
C LEU A 396 -7.80 -8.88 4.83
N PRO A 397 -7.11 -9.88 4.23
CA PRO A 397 -7.44 -10.35 2.89
C PRO A 397 -8.79 -11.08 2.85
N ASP A 398 -9.60 -10.77 1.83
CA ASP A 398 -10.81 -11.52 1.48
C ASP A 398 -10.46 -12.95 1.07
N GLU A 399 -11.44 -13.86 1.02
CA GLU A 399 -11.24 -15.27 0.64
C GLU A 399 -10.51 -15.43 -0.70
N LYS A 400 -10.90 -14.66 -1.72
CA LYS A 400 -10.21 -14.63 -3.02
C LYS A 400 -8.76 -14.13 -2.88
N GLY A 401 -8.54 -13.13 -2.03
CA GLY A 401 -7.21 -12.62 -1.74
C GLY A 401 -6.34 -13.63 -1.02
N ARG A 402 -6.89 -14.41 -0.09
CA ARG A 402 -6.17 -15.51 0.58
C ARG A 402 -5.75 -16.60 -0.40
N VAL A 403 -6.62 -16.95 -1.35
CA VAL A 403 -6.27 -17.88 -2.44
C VAL A 403 -5.08 -17.34 -3.24
N GLN A 404 -5.10 -16.07 -3.65
CA GLN A 404 -4.00 -15.45 -4.38
C GLN A 404 -2.69 -15.46 -3.57
N ILE A 405 -2.73 -15.09 -2.28
CA ILE A 405 -1.56 -15.09 -1.39
C ILE A 405 -0.98 -16.51 -1.26
N LEU A 406 -1.83 -17.50 -0.97
CA LEU A 406 -1.40 -18.90 -0.87
C LEU A 406 -0.84 -19.42 -2.20
N GLN A 407 -1.42 -19.03 -3.34
CA GLN A 407 -0.89 -19.36 -4.67
C GLN A 407 0.51 -18.77 -4.90
N ILE A 408 0.75 -17.52 -4.49
CA ILE A 408 2.06 -16.88 -4.61
C ILE A 408 3.12 -17.63 -3.77
N HIS A 409 2.82 -17.91 -2.50
CA HIS A 409 3.78 -18.61 -1.63
C HIS A 409 3.99 -20.09 -2.01
N THR A 410 2.97 -20.74 -2.60
CA THR A 410 3.09 -22.13 -3.09
C THR A 410 3.63 -22.25 -4.51
N ALA A 411 3.71 -21.16 -5.29
CA ALA A 411 4.14 -21.18 -6.69
C ALA A 411 5.53 -21.81 -6.86
N LYS A 412 6.50 -21.44 -6.02
CA LYS A 412 7.86 -21.99 -6.07
C LYS A 412 7.91 -23.48 -5.71
N MET A 413 7.06 -23.91 -4.78
CA MET A 413 6.96 -25.33 -4.41
C MET A 413 6.35 -26.16 -5.54
N ARG A 414 5.33 -25.60 -6.20
CA ARG A 414 4.68 -26.21 -7.37
C ARG A 414 5.60 -26.31 -8.58
N GLN A 415 6.40 -25.28 -8.85
CA GLN A 415 7.37 -25.29 -9.95
C GLN A 415 8.46 -26.36 -9.79
N ASN A 416 8.74 -26.77 -8.55
CA ASN A 416 9.74 -27.78 -8.23
C ASN A 416 9.13 -29.17 -7.91
N ASP A 417 7.83 -29.38 -8.17
CA ASP A 417 7.10 -30.63 -7.89
C ASP A 417 7.19 -31.12 -6.42
N LEU A 418 7.39 -30.19 -5.47
CA LEU A 418 7.46 -30.45 -4.03
C LEU A 418 6.10 -30.32 -3.32
N LEU A 419 5.05 -29.96 -4.04
CA LEU A 419 3.68 -29.89 -3.55
C LEU A 419 2.87 -31.04 -4.15
N THR A 420 2.25 -31.84 -3.29
CA THR A 420 1.41 -32.95 -3.72
C THR A 420 0.11 -32.42 -4.35
N ALA A 421 -0.48 -33.17 -5.29
CA ALA A 421 -1.74 -32.80 -5.96
C ALA A 421 -2.98 -32.88 -5.04
N ASP A 422 -2.83 -33.38 -3.81
CA ASP A 422 -3.88 -33.46 -2.79
C ASP A 422 -4.16 -32.11 -2.11
N VAL A 423 -3.28 -31.11 -2.27
CA VAL A 423 -3.42 -29.80 -1.64
C VAL A 423 -4.26 -28.87 -2.52
N ASP A 424 -5.52 -28.68 -2.15
CA ASP A 424 -6.35 -27.61 -2.71
C ASP A 424 -6.19 -26.30 -1.92
N VAL A 425 -5.70 -25.27 -2.60
CA VAL A 425 -5.53 -23.94 -2.02
C VAL A 425 -6.87 -23.27 -1.71
N LYS A 426 -7.94 -23.62 -2.43
CA LYS A 426 -9.28 -23.09 -2.15
C LYS A 426 -9.82 -23.62 -0.84
N GLU A 427 -9.64 -24.92 -0.59
CA GLU A 427 -9.99 -25.55 0.69
C GLU A 427 -9.27 -24.85 1.84
N LEU A 428 -7.94 -24.68 1.73
CA LEU A 428 -7.16 -23.98 2.75
C LEU A 428 -7.65 -22.54 2.99
N ALA A 429 -8.01 -21.80 1.94
CA ALA A 429 -8.47 -20.42 2.08
C ALA A 429 -9.83 -20.29 2.80
N VAL A 430 -10.68 -21.32 2.73
CA VAL A 430 -11.97 -21.39 3.44
C VAL A 430 -11.75 -21.66 4.93
N GLU A 431 -10.81 -22.54 5.27
CA GLU A 431 -10.45 -22.88 6.65
C GLU A 431 -9.65 -21.76 7.35
N THR A 432 -8.79 -21.04 6.62
CA THR A 432 -7.97 -19.95 7.18
C THR A 432 -8.72 -18.61 7.28
N LYS A 433 -9.89 -18.60 7.94
CA LYS A 433 -10.68 -17.36 8.13
C LYS A 433 -9.89 -16.34 8.98
N ASN A 434 -9.88 -15.07 8.57
CA ASN A 434 -9.17 -13.95 9.23
C ASN A 434 -7.64 -14.05 9.33
N TYR A 435 -7.00 -14.98 8.61
CA TYR A 435 -5.54 -14.99 8.54
C TYR A 435 -5.05 -13.78 7.74
N SER A 436 -4.07 -13.08 8.29
CA SER A 436 -3.29 -12.04 7.62
C SER A 436 -2.30 -12.65 6.63
N GLY A 437 -1.76 -11.83 5.72
CA GLY A 437 -0.78 -12.31 4.73
C GLY A 437 0.45 -12.96 5.37
N ALA A 438 0.96 -12.40 6.46
CA ALA A 438 2.09 -12.95 7.20
C ALA A 438 1.73 -14.27 7.92
N GLU A 439 0.50 -14.44 8.38
CA GLU A 439 0.04 -15.71 8.98
C GLU A 439 -0.17 -16.79 7.94
N LEU A 440 -0.65 -16.45 6.74
CA LEU A 440 -0.74 -17.39 5.61
C LEU A 440 0.66 -17.83 5.15
N GLU A 441 1.62 -16.92 5.08
CA GLU A 441 3.02 -17.26 4.86
C GLU A 441 3.56 -18.17 5.97
N GLY A 442 3.24 -17.84 7.23
CA GLY A 442 3.56 -18.63 8.40
C GLY A 442 3.01 -20.06 8.33
N LEU A 443 1.77 -20.23 7.85
CA LEU A 443 1.12 -21.53 7.66
C LEU A 443 1.86 -22.38 6.62
N VAL A 444 2.22 -21.79 5.47
CA VAL A 444 3.01 -22.48 4.44
C VAL A 444 4.38 -22.89 4.99
N ARG A 445 5.04 -22.00 5.74
CA ARG A 445 6.34 -22.29 6.35
C ARG A 445 6.25 -23.37 7.43
N ALA A 446 5.20 -23.37 8.24
CA ALA A 446 4.95 -24.39 9.24
C ALA A 446 4.71 -25.76 8.57
N ALA A 447 3.85 -25.81 7.54
CA ALA A 447 3.63 -27.04 6.78
C ALA A 447 4.92 -27.60 6.15
N GLN A 448 5.79 -26.73 5.61
CA GLN A 448 7.12 -27.11 5.14
C GLN A 448 7.98 -27.70 6.26
N SER A 449 7.99 -27.05 7.43
CA SER A 449 8.73 -27.53 8.61
C SER A 449 8.23 -28.90 9.09
N THR A 450 6.90 -29.11 9.15
CA THR A 450 6.29 -30.38 9.52
C THR A 450 6.64 -31.49 8.52
N ALA A 451 6.60 -31.17 7.22
CA ALA A 451 6.99 -32.11 6.17
C ALA A 451 8.49 -32.47 6.24
N MET A 452 9.37 -31.50 6.52
CA MET A 452 10.79 -31.75 6.77
C MET A 452 11.02 -32.60 8.03
N ASN A 453 10.31 -32.30 9.12
CA ASN A 453 10.41 -33.04 10.38
C ASN A 453 9.99 -34.50 10.23
N ARG A 454 9.02 -34.81 9.35
CA ARG A 454 8.63 -36.20 9.03
C ARG A 454 9.78 -37.04 8.47
N LEU A 455 10.74 -36.42 7.78
CA LEU A 455 11.92 -37.11 7.22
C LEU A 455 13.07 -37.23 8.21
N ILE A 456 13.14 -36.32 9.20
CA ILE A 456 14.13 -36.40 10.28
C ILE A 456 13.63 -37.44 11.28
N LYS A 457 14.03 -38.71 11.08
CA LYS A 457 13.78 -39.75 12.09
C LYS A 457 14.50 -39.36 13.37
N ALA A 458 13.76 -39.28 14.47
CA ALA A 458 14.31 -39.16 15.82
C ALA A 458 14.99 -40.48 16.23
N SER A 459 16.12 -40.80 15.61
CA SER A 459 17.14 -41.67 16.21
C SER A 459 18.30 -40.80 16.70
N ASN A 460 19.06 -41.29 17.68
CA ASN A 460 20.08 -40.55 18.44
C ASN A 460 21.19 -39.83 17.64
N THR A 461 21.20 -39.96 16.30
CA THR A 461 22.05 -39.24 15.36
C THR A 461 21.16 -38.63 14.28
N VAL A 462 21.30 -37.32 14.04
CA VAL A 462 20.61 -36.59 12.97
C VAL A 462 21.23 -36.98 11.63
N GLU A 463 20.91 -38.17 11.14
CA GLU A 463 21.30 -38.62 9.80
C GLU A 463 20.18 -38.29 8.82
N VAL A 464 20.43 -37.32 7.95
CA VAL A 464 19.53 -37.00 6.84
C VAL A 464 19.79 -38.01 5.72
N ASN A 465 18.87 -38.95 5.53
CA ASN A 465 18.90 -39.84 4.38
C ASN A 465 18.61 -39.03 3.10
N LEU A 466 19.66 -38.75 2.32
CA LEU A 466 19.62 -37.96 1.08
C LEU A 466 18.60 -38.50 0.06
N GLU A 467 18.45 -39.83 -0.05
CA GLU A 467 17.49 -40.46 -0.97
C GLU A 467 16.01 -40.20 -0.61
N THR A 468 15.70 -40.06 0.69
CA THR A 468 14.34 -39.68 1.14
C THR A 468 14.08 -38.19 1.07
N ALA A 469 15.13 -37.36 1.09
CA ALA A 469 15.02 -35.91 0.93
C ALA A 469 14.62 -35.53 -0.50
N GLU A 470 15.09 -36.27 -1.53
CA GLU A 470 14.69 -36.05 -2.93
C GLU A 470 13.22 -36.37 -3.21
N LYS A 471 12.56 -37.17 -2.36
CA LYS A 471 11.13 -37.50 -2.47
C LYS A 471 10.25 -36.66 -1.54
N LEU A 472 10.79 -35.60 -0.94
CA LEU A 472 10.02 -34.76 -0.02
C LEU A 472 8.90 -34.06 -0.78
N GLN A 473 7.66 -34.36 -0.43
CA GLN A 473 6.49 -33.62 -0.88
C GLN A 473 5.66 -33.18 0.33
N VAL A 474 5.20 -31.93 0.28
CA VAL A 474 4.26 -31.39 1.26
C VAL A 474 2.87 -31.90 0.90
N THR A 475 2.19 -32.47 1.88
CA THR A 475 0.87 -33.11 1.74
C THR A 475 -0.22 -32.28 2.42
N ARG A 476 -1.49 -32.56 2.13
CA ARG A 476 -2.63 -31.92 2.81
C ARG A 476 -2.58 -32.10 4.32
N HIS A 477 -2.12 -33.25 4.80
CA HIS A 477 -2.00 -33.54 6.23
C HIS A 477 -1.02 -32.58 6.93
N ASP A 478 0.04 -32.16 6.26
CA ASP A 478 1.03 -31.25 6.83
C ASP A 478 0.44 -29.83 7.03
N PHE A 479 -0.39 -29.38 6.08
CA PHE A 479 -1.12 -28.11 6.21
C PHE A 479 -2.17 -28.14 7.33
N MET A 480 -2.95 -29.23 7.43
CA MET A 480 -3.95 -29.36 8.49
C MET A 480 -3.29 -29.50 9.88
N GLY A 481 -2.15 -30.21 9.96
CA GLY A 481 -1.36 -30.30 11.18
C GLY A 481 -0.82 -28.93 11.63
N ALA A 482 -0.29 -28.15 10.69
CA ALA A 482 0.19 -26.80 10.96
C ALA A 482 -0.93 -25.83 11.38
N LEU A 483 -2.13 -25.96 10.79
CA LEU A 483 -3.30 -25.14 11.14
C LEU A 483 -3.76 -25.38 12.57
N ASN A 484 -3.78 -26.65 13.01
CA ASN A 484 -4.28 -27.02 14.32
C ASN A 484 -3.27 -26.73 15.45
N ASN A 485 -1.97 -26.90 15.20
CA ASN A 485 -0.97 -26.90 16.27
C ASN A 485 -0.03 -25.69 16.27
N ASP A 486 0.37 -25.18 15.09
CA ASP A 486 1.52 -24.28 14.99
C ASP A 486 1.12 -22.82 14.76
N VAL A 487 0.16 -22.56 13.86
CA VAL A 487 -0.18 -21.20 13.42
C VAL A 487 -1.60 -20.85 13.81
N LYS A 488 -1.74 -20.17 14.96
CA LYS A 488 -3.01 -19.60 15.43
C LYS A 488 -3.20 -18.18 14.88
N PRO A 489 -4.42 -17.79 14.49
CA PRO A 489 -4.68 -16.43 14.02
C PRO A 489 -4.59 -15.45 15.19
N ALA A 490 -3.84 -14.36 15.03
CA ALA A 490 -3.77 -13.26 15.98
C ALA A 490 -5.09 -12.46 16.02
N PHE A 491 -5.78 -12.38 14.88
CA PHE A 491 -7.13 -11.81 14.76
C PHE A 491 -8.17 -12.93 14.61
N GLY A 492 -8.90 -13.24 15.68
CA GLY A 492 -10.05 -14.14 15.58
C GLY A 492 -10.23 -15.09 16.75
N THR A 493 -10.96 -16.16 16.47
CA THR A 493 -11.38 -17.21 17.39
C THR A 493 -10.21 -18.08 17.83
N ASN A 494 -9.71 -17.85 19.05
CA ASN A 494 -8.91 -18.85 19.75
C ASN A 494 -9.83 -20.02 20.10
N GLN A 495 -9.79 -21.11 19.34
CA GLN A 495 -10.62 -22.29 19.57
C GLN A 495 -10.41 -22.88 20.98
N GLU A 496 -9.19 -22.75 21.53
CA GLU A 496 -8.84 -23.12 22.91
C GLU A 496 -9.54 -22.26 23.97
N ASP A 497 -9.75 -20.97 23.70
CA ASP A 497 -10.48 -20.10 24.62
C ASP A 497 -11.93 -20.61 24.76
N TYR A 498 -12.56 -21.09 23.68
CA TYR A 498 -13.92 -21.65 23.71
C TYR A 498 -14.03 -22.95 24.48
N ALA A 499 -13.06 -23.86 24.32
CA ALA A 499 -13.02 -25.11 25.07
C ALA A 499 -12.98 -24.87 26.59
N THR A 500 -12.39 -23.75 27.01
CA THR A 500 -12.38 -23.34 28.43
C THR A 500 -13.78 -22.96 28.93
N TYR A 501 -14.60 -22.32 28.09
CA TYR A 501 -15.98 -21.93 28.46
C TYR A 501 -16.99 -23.09 28.31
N ILE A 502 -16.72 -24.05 27.44
CA ILE A 502 -17.57 -25.24 27.18
C ILE A 502 -16.83 -26.51 27.61
N MET A 503 -16.62 -26.70 28.92
CA MET A 503 -15.86 -27.85 29.45
C MET A 503 -16.56 -29.21 29.21
N ASN A 504 -17.88 -29.26 29.38
CA ASN A 504 -18.66 -30.51 29.36
C ASN A 504 -19.63 -30.58 28.16
N GLY A 505 -19.39 -29.79 27.11
CA GLY A 505 -20.36 -29.64 26.03
C GLY A 505 -21.64 -28.92 26.47
N ILE A 506 -22.65 -28.91 25.58
CA ILE A 506 -24.00 -28.41 25.88
C ILE A 506 -24.93 -29.59 26.02
N ILE A 507 -25.52 -29.73 27.21
CA ILE A 507 -26.46 -30.80 27.55
C ILE A 507 -27.87 -30.31 27.23
N ARG A 508 -28.56 -30.98 26.31
CA ARG A 508 -29.95 -30.67 25.95
C ARG A 508 -30.91 -31.40 26.89
N TRP A 509 -30.99 -30.93 28.13
CA TRP A 509 -31.80 -31.54 29.19
C TRP A 509 -33.31 -31.27 29.08
N GLY A 510 -33.75 -30.55 28.05
CA GLY A 510 -35.16 -30.32 27.76
C GLY A 510 -35.38 -29.25 26.70
N ASP A 511 -36.65 -29.03 26.35
CA ASP A 511 -37.12 -28.05 25.36
C ASP A 511 -36.57 -26.62 25.55
N PRO A 512 -36.42 -26.09 26.78
CA PRO A 512 -35.92 -24.72 26.96
C PRO A 512 -34.53 -24.50 26.37
N VAL A 513 -33.64 -25.49 26.41
CA VAL A 513 -32.29 -25.36 25.84
C VAL A 513 -32.34 -25.36 24.33
N SER A 514 -33.17 -26.22 23.74
CA SER A 514 -33.38 -26.28 22.29
C SER A 514 -33.98 -24.96 21.77
N ALA A 515 -35.00 -24.44 22.45
CA ALA A 515 -35.63 -23.15 22.10
C ALA A 515 -34.62 -21.99 22.14
N VAL A 516 -33.75 -21.93 23.16
CA VAL A 516 -32.71 -20.88 23.25
C VAL A 516 -31.70 -20.97 22.10
N LEU A 517 -31.32 -22.18 21.69
CA LEU A 517 -30.41 -22.37 20.56
C LEU A 517 -31.08 -22.04 19.22
N GLU A 518 -32.36 -22.39 19.06
CA GLU A 518 -33.17 -22.03 17.88
C GLU A 518 -33.36 -20.51 17.77
N ASP A 519 -33.70 -19.84 18.86
CA ASP A 519 -33.80 -18.37 18.93
C ASP A 519 -32.44 -17.71 18.65
N GLY A 520 -31.35 -18.30 19.16
CA GLY A 520 -29.99 -17.87 18.88
C GLY A 520 -29.64 -17.94 17.39
N GLU A 521 -29.98 -19.05 16.73
CA GLU A 521 -29.78 -19.24 15.29
C GLU A 521 -30.61 -18.25 14.47
N LEU A 522 -31.86 -17.97 14.86
CA LEU A 522 -32.70 -16.96 14.20
C LEU A 522 -32.05 -15.56 14.27
N LEU A 523 -31.46 -15.19 15.40
CA LEU A 523 -30.77 -13.90 15.58
C LEU A 523 -29.47 -13.82 14.77
N VAL A 524 -28.74 -14.94 14.69
CA VAL A 524 -27.56 -15.07 13.82
C VAL A 524 -27.96 -14.86 12.36
N GLN A 525 -29.03 -15.51 11.91
CA GLN A 525 -29.55 -15.36 10.55
C GLN A 525 -30.06 -13.94 10.26
N GLN A 526 -30.71 -13.31 11.24
CA GLN A 526 -31.13 -11.91 11.13
C GLN A 526 -29.91 -11.00 10.90
N THR A 527 -28.84 -11.19 11.66
CA THR A 527 -27.59 -10.42 11.51
C THR A 527 -26.97 -10.69 10.13
N LYS A 528 -26.97 -11.94 9.67
CA LYS A 528 -26.35 -12.32 8.38
C LYS A 528 -27.11 -11.80 7.17
N ASN A 529 -28.44 -11.87 7.18
CA ASN A 529 -29.29 -11.61 6.02
C ASN A 529 -29.84 -10.18 5.96
N SER A 530 -30.05 -9.51 7.09
CA SER A 530 -30.64 -8.18 7.12
C SER A 530 -29.60 -7.12 6.71
N GLU A 531 -30.02 -6.15 5.88
CA GLU A 531 -29.27 -4.93 5.60
C GLU A 531 -29.75 -3.74 6.44
N ARG A 532 -31.00 -3.80 6.95
CA ARG A 532 -31.61 -2.72 7.74
C ARG A 532 -31.14 -2.71 9.18
N THR A 533 -30.81 -3.87 9.73
CA THR A 533 -30.37 -4.06 11.11
C THR A 533 -28.94 -4.61 11.11
N PRO A 534 -27.92 -3.75 10.88
CA PRO A 534 -26.52 -4.18 10.88
C PRO A 534 -25.99 -4.49 12.29
N LEU A 535 -26.74 -4.10 13.32
CA LEU A 535 -26.43 -4.34 14.72
C LEU A 535 -27.61 -5.09 15.35
N VAL A 536 -27.33 -6.22 15.98
CA VAL A 536 -28.31 -6.99 16.77
C VAL A 536 -27.68 -7.23 18.14
N SER A 537 -28.39 -6.84 19.19
CA SER A 537 -27.95 -7.03 20.58
C SER A 537 -28.95 -7.92 21.31
N VAL A 538 -28.47 -9.04 21.87
CA VAL A 538 -29.27 -9.99 22.64
C VAL A 538 -28.72 -10.10 24.06
N LEU A 539 -29.61 -10.12 25.05
CA LEU A 539 -29.27 -10.37 26.44
C LEU A 539 -29.77 -11.76 26.86
N LEU A 540 -28.86 -12.63 27.27
CA LEU A 540 -29.16 -13.89 27.92
C LEU A 540 -29.28 -13.67 29.43
N GLU A 541 -30.50 -13.74 29.94
CA GLU A 541 -30.79 -13.62 31.37
C GLU A 541 -31.16 -14.96 31.98
N GLY A 542 -30.96 -15.11 33.27
CA GLY A 542 -31.41 -16.29 34.00
C GLY A 542 -30.69 -16.44 35.34
N PRO A 543 -31.09 -17.40 36.18
CA PRO A 543 -30.49 -17.61 37.49
C PRO A 543 -28.98 -17.90 37.42
N PRO A 544 -28.22 -17.64 38.50
CA PRO A 544 -26.81 -18.02 38.53
C PRO A 544 -26.64 -19.54 38.33
N ASN A 545 -25.53 -19.95 37.72
CA ASN A 545 -25.20 -21.36 37.44
C ASN A 545 -26.09 -22.09 36.41
N SER A 546 -26.93 -21.38 35.65
CA SER A 546 -27.75 -21.98 34.58
C SER A 546 -27.00 -22.28 33.28
N GLY A 547 -25.75 -21.84 33.13
CA GLY A 547 -24.93 -22.13 31.93
C GLY A 547 -25.03 -21.09 30.82
N LYS A 548 -25.46 -19.86 31.12
CA LYS A 548 -25.63 -18.76 30.15
C LYS A 548 -24.38 -18.48 29.31
N THR A 549 -23.21 -18.38 29.94
CA THR A 549 -21.92 -18.16 29.26
C THR A 549 -21.60 -19.28 28.26
N ALA A 550 -21.87 -20.53 28.63
CA ALA A 550 -21.64 -21.68 27.76
C ALA A 550 -22.59 -21.66 26.56
N LEU A 551 -23.86 -21.31 26.77
CA LEU A 551 -24.85 -21.14 25.68
C LEU A 551 -24.49 -19.97 24.77
N ALA A 552 -24.06 -18.82 25.31
CA ALA A 552 -23.58 -17.68 24.52
C ALA A 552 -22.38 -18.07 23.66
N ALA A 553 -21.41 -18.78 24.24
CA ALA A 553 -20.25 -19.29 23.53
C ALA A 553 -20.67 -20.27 22.41
N LYS A 554 -21.66 -21.14 22.67
CA LYS A 554 -22.15 -22.10 21.67
C LYS A 554 -22.87 -21.44 20.51
N ILE A 555 -23.80 -20.50 20.79
CA ILE A 555 -24.49 -19.72 19.75
C ILE A 555 -23.47 -18.96 18.90
N SER A 556 -22.42 -18.43 19.54
CA SER A 556 -21.35 -17.74 18.83
C SER A 556 -20.53 -18.68 17.96
N GLU A 557 -20.18 -19.87 18.43
CA GLU A 557 -19.48 -20.91 17.66
C GLU A 557 -20.32 -21.35 16.44
N ASP A 558 -21.59 -21.66 16.67
CA ASP A 558 -22.53 -22.15 15.62
C ASP A 558 -22.80 -21.08 14.55
N SER A 559 -22.64 -19.79 14.89
CA SER A 559 -22.76 -18.70 13.92
C SER A 559 -21.74 -18.77 12.78
N GLN A 560 -20.60 -19.43 13.01
CA GLN A 560 -19.45 -19.49 12.09
C GLN A 560 -18.99 -18.13 11.57
N PHE A 561 -19.25 -17.07 12.34
CA PHE A 561 -18.79 -15.72 11.98
C PHE A 561 -17.26 -15.68 11.95
N PRO A 562 -16.66 -14.96 10.99
CA PRO A 562 -15.20 -14.85 10.89
C PRO A 562 -14.58 -14.38 12.21
N PHE A 563 -15.12 -13.32 12.81
CA PHE A 563 -14.61 -12.76 14.06
C PHE A 563 -15.57 -13.02 15.20
N ILE A 564 -15.12 -13.79 16.20
CA ILE A 564 -15.86 -13.98 17.44
C ILE A 564 -14.91 -13.72 18.61
N LYS A 565 -15.34 -12.86 19.54
CA LYS A 565 -14.54 -12.53 20.73
C LYS A 565 -15.39 -12.49 21.99
N ILE A 566 -14.92 -13.18 23.03
CA ILE A 566 -15.52 -13.16 24.36
C ILE A 566 -14.80 -12.11 25.21
N CYS A 567 -15.56 -11.11 25.64
CA CYS A 567 -15.20 -10.10 26.63
C CYS A 567 -15.60 -10.61 28.02
N SER A 568 -14.67 -11.30 28.67
CA SER A 568 -14.85 -11.85 30.02
C SER A 568 -14.11 -11.01 31.07
N PRO A 569 -14.68 -10.82 32.27
CA PRO A 569 -14.01 -10.19 33.41
C PRO A 569 -12.68 -10.85 33.77
N ASP A 570 -12.51 -12.15 33.51
CA ASP A 570 -11.33 -12.93 33.90
C ASP A 570 -10.04 -12.41 33.24
N LYS A 571 -10.16 -11.83 32.04
CA LYS A 571 -9.05 -11.22 31.30
C LYS A 571 -8.75 -9.78 31.76
N MET A 572 -9.58 -9.21 32.63
CA MET A 572 -9.52 -7.81 33.07
C MET A 572 -9.34 -7.67 34.59
N ILE A 573 -8.88 -8.73 35.26
CA ILE A 573 -8.65 -8.74 36.71
C ILE A 573 -7.57 -7.71 37.07
N GLY A 574 -7.87 -6.84 38.05
CA GLY A 574 -6.94 -5.82 38.54
C GLY A 574 -6.82 -4.57 37.64
N HIS A 575 -7.58 -4.49 36.54
CA HIS A 575 -7.65 -3.28 35.74
C HIS A 575 -8.44 -2.17 36.42
N SER A 576 -7.96 -0.93 36.29
CA SER A 576 -8.73 0.26 36.62
C SER A 576 -9.91 0.42 35.66
N GLU A 577 -10.90 1.24 36.05
CA GLU A 577 -12.08 1.52 35.21
C GLU A 577 -11.69 2.01 33.81
N ILE A 578 -10.67 2.86 33.72
CA ILE A 578 -10.14 3.38 32.44
C ILE A 578 -9.54 2.26 31.60
N ALA A 579 -8.74 1.38 32.21
CA ALA A 579 -8.13 0.25 31.51
C ALA A 579 -9.19 -0.75 31.02
N LYS A 580 -10.24 -1.01 31.82
CA LYS A 580 -11.40 -1.81 31.39
C LYS A 580 -12.11 -1.19 30.20
N CYS A 581 -12.42 0.11 30.26
CA CYS A 581 -13.04 0.83 29.14
C CYS A 581 -12.19 0.77 27.86
N GLN A 582 -10.86 0.92 27.98
CA GLN A 582 -9.93 0.81 26.84
C GLN A 582 -9.90 -0.61 26.26
N ALA A 583 -9.91 -1.64 27.12
CA ALA A 583 -9.94 -3.03 26.69
C ALA A 583 -11.24 -3.37 25.95
N ILE A 584 -12.40 -2.97 26.51
CA ILE A 584 -13.71 -3.15 25.86
C ILE A 584 -13.74 -2.38 24.53
N LYS A 585 -13.33 -1.11 24.52
CA LYS A 585 -13.27 -0.29 23.30
C LYS A 585 -12.43 -0.97 22.21
N LYS A 586 -11.27 -1.52 22.56
CA LYS A 586 -10.40 -2.25 21.64
C LYS A 586 -11.08 -3.48 21.04
N ILE A 587 -11.79 -4.27 21.85
CA ILE A 587 -12.53 -5.46 21.37
C ILE A 587 -13.58 -5.06 20.34
N PHE A 588 -14.34 -4.00 20.60
CA PHE A 588 -15.34 -3.49 19.65
C PHE A 588 -14.71 -2.89 18.39
N GLU A 589 -13.60 -2.16 18.51
CA GLU A 589 -12.86 -1.64 17.36
C GLU A 589 -12.30 -2.74 16.47
N ASP A 590 -11.82 -3.84 17.05
CA ASP A 590 -11.39 -5.02 16.30
C ASP A 590 -12.58 -5.74 15.66
N ALA A 591 -13.72 -5.85 16.35
CA ALA A 591 -14.96 -6.39 15.80
C ALA A 591 -15.48 -5.58 14.61
N TYR A 592 -15.32 -4.25 14.65
CA TYR A 592 -15.67 -3.36 13.55
C TYR A 592 -14.77 -3.51 12.35
N LYS A 593 -13.63 -4.21 12.39
CA LYS A 593 -12.77 -4.43 11.21
C LYS A 593 -13.28 -5.59 10.33
N SER A 594 -13.99 -6.54 10.93
CA SER A 594 -14.53 -7.70 10.21
C SER A 594 -15.86 -7.39 9.52
N GLN A 595 -16.18 -8.13 8.45
CA GLN A 595 -17.46 -7.99 7.75
C GLN A 595 -18.63 -8.52 8.58
N LEU A 596 -18.43 -9.65 9.28
CA LEU A 596 -19.37 -10.26 10.20
C LEU A 596 -18.62 -10.54 11.51
N SER A 597 -19.13 -10.00 12.62
CA SER A 597 -18.54 -10.22 13.93
C SER A 597 -19.58 -10.55 15.00
N CYS A 598 -19.19 -11.39 15.95
CA CYS A 598 -19.94 -11.65 17.18
C CYS A 598 -19.08 -11.27 18.39
N VAL A 599 -19.64 -10.48 19.30
CA VAL A 599 -18.99 -10.11 20.56
C VAL A 599 -19.86 -10.60 21.71
N VAL A 600 -19.30 -11.49 22.54
CA VAL A 600 -19.96 -11.94 23.76
C VAL A 600 -19.45 -11.09 24.91
N VAL A 601 -20.34 -10.38 25.60
CA VAL A 601 -20.06 -9.63 26.83
C VAL A 601 -20.53 -10.49 28.00
N ASP A 602 -19.58 -11.14 28.67
CA ASP A 602 -19.88 -12.12 29.71
C ASP A 602 -19.96 -11.48 31.10
N ASP A 603 -20.90 -11.95 31.92
CA ASP A 603 -21.18 -11.53 33.29
C ASP A 603 -21.12 -9.99 33.45
N ILE A 604 -22.06 -9.29 32.82
CA ILE A 604 -22.10 -7.82 32.78
C ILE A 604 -22.00 -7.22 34.18
N GLU A 605 -22.69 -7.79 35.18
CA GLU A 605 -22.60 -7.33 36.57
C GLU A 605 -21.17 -7.37 37.15
N ARG A 606 -20.34 -8.34 36.74
CA ARG A 606 -18.94 -8.44 37.18
C ARG A 606 -18.05 -7.46 36.42
N LEU A 607 -18.32 -7.21 35.14
CA LEU A 607 -17.59 -6.17 34.38
C LEU A 607 -17.81 -4.78 35.00
N LEU A 608 -19.02 -4.51 35.49
CA LEU A 608 -19.41 -3.27 36.16
C LEU A 608 -18.95 -3.17 37.63
N ASP A 609 -18.26 -4.19 38.16
CA ASP A 609 -17.89 -4.31 39.58
C ASP A 609 -19.08 -4.11 40.53
N TYR A 610 -20.26 -4.60 40.14
CA TYR A 610 -21.48 -4.35 40.88
C TYR A 610 -21.54 -5.14 42.19
N VAL A 611 -21.85 -4.44 43.29
CA VAL A 611 -22.00 -5.00 44.63
C VAL A 611 -23.37 -4.61 45.21
N PRO A 612 -24.16 -5.57 45.75
CA PRO A 612 -25.50 -5.28 46.29
C PRO A 612 -25.47 -4.49 47.62
N ILE A 613 -24.39 -4.59 48.40
CA ILE A 613 -24.26 -3.92 49.70
C ILE A 613 -23.89 -2.45 49.47
N GLY A 614 -24.92 -1.60 49.38
CA GLY A 614 -24.82 -0.21 48.92
C GLY A 614 -24.48 -0.21 47.43
N PRO A 615 -25.43 0.07 46.52
CA PRO A 615 -25.26 -0.17 45.08
C PRO A 615 -24.07 0.64 44.55
N ARG A 616 -22.92 -0.01 44.48
CA ARG A 616 -21.66 0.51 43.96
C ARG A 616 -21.38 -0.23 42.68
N PHE A 617 -21.07 0.52 41.64
CA PHE A 617 -20.71 0.04 40.32
C PHE A 617 -19.87 1.10 39.60
N SER A 618 -19.11 0.66 38.61
CA SER A 618 -18.30 1.53 37.78
C SER A 618 -19.15 2.21 36.70
N ASN A 619 -19.64 3.42 36.99
CA ASN A 619 -20.46 4.19 36.04
C ASN A 619 -19.73 4.47 34.72
N MET A 620 -18.40 4.67 34.75
CA MET A 620 -17.61 4.86 33.52
C MET A 620 -17.74 3.68 32.54
N VAL A 621 -17.69 2.45 33.08
CA VAL A 621 -17.81 1.21 32.28
C VAL A 621 -19.25 1.05 31.78
N LEU A 622 -20.24 1.36 32.62
CA LEU A 622 -21.66 1.33 32.25
C LEU A 622 -21.95 2.25 31.06
N GLN A 623 -21.54 3.52 31.13
CA GLN A 623 -21.76 4.49 30.06
C GLN A 623 -21.03 4.08 28.77
N ALA A 624 -19.80 3.56 28.89
CA ALA A 624 -19.07 3.06 27.73
C ALA A 624 -19.80 1.91 27.04
N LEU A 625 -20.31 0.93 27.80
CA LEU A 625 -21.08 -0.20 27.26
C LEU A 625 -22.40 0.25 26.63
N LEU A 626 -23.15 1.15 27.25
CA LEU A 626 -24.40 1.69 26.68
C LEU A 626 -24.17 2.37 25.33
N VAL A 627 -23.08 3.13 25.18
CA VAL A 627 -22.70 3.75 23.91
C VAL A 627 -22.31 2.68 22.88
N LEU A 628 -21.55 1.66 23.28
CA LEU A 628 -21.12 0.59 22.37
C LEU A 628 -22.26 -0.31 21.91
N LEU A 629 -23.26 -0.58 22.76
CA LEU A 629 -24.47 -1.34 22.43
C LEU A 629 -25.37 -0.63 21.41
N LYS A 630 -25.29 0.71 21.33
CA LYS A 630 -26.07 1.53 20.37
C LYS A 630 -25.27 1.95 19.14
N LYS A 631 -23.94 1.79 19.17
CA LYS A 631 -23.06 2.26 18.09
C LYS A 631 -23.16 1.34 16.88
N THR A 632 -23.71 1.87 15.78
CA THR A 632 -23.80 1.12 14.53
C THR A 632 -22.41 0.90 13.90
N PRO A 633 -22.12 -0.29 13.38
CA PRO A 633 -20.86 -0.56 12.68
C PRO A 633 -20.77 0.24 11.37
N PRO A 634 -19.56 0.45 10.83
CA PRO A 634 -19.36 1.08 9.52
C PRO A 634 -20.11 0.35 8.39
N LYS A 635 -20.42 1.07 7.29
CA LYS A 635 -21.21 0.54 6.16
C LYS A 635 -20.64 -0.78 5.63
N GLY A 636 -21.51 -1.77 5.43
CA GLY A 636 -21.14 -3.09 4.91
C GLY A 636 -20.60 -4.07 5.95
N ARG A 637 -20.53 -3.67 7.23
CA ARG A 637 -20.12 -4.54 8.35
C ARG A 637 -21.30 -4.79 9.28
N LYS A 638 -21.41 -6.00 9.84
CA LYS A 638 -22.51 -6.43 10.71
C LYS A 638 -21.98 -7.01 12.01
N LEU A 639 -22.67 -6.71 13.10
CA LEU A 639 -22.26 -7.03 14.46
C LEU A 639 -23.41 -7.66 15.25
N LEU A 640 -23.16 -8.84 15.82
CA LEU A 640 -23.99 -9.48 16.83
C LEU A 640 -23.35 -9.28 18.20
N ILE A 641 -24.11 -8.79 19.18
CA ILE A 641 -23.65 -8.66 20.56
C ILE A 641 -24.50 -9.57 21.44
N ILE A 642 -23.85 -10.45 22.23
CA ILE A 642 -24.52 -11.32 23.19
C ILE A 642 -24.07 -10.93 24.59
N GLY A 643 -24.95 -10.36 25.39
CA GLY A 643 -24.72 -10.09 26.81
C GLY A 643 -25.17 -11.26 27.68
N THR A 644 -24.46 -11.58 28.76
CA THR A 644 -24.96 -12.50 29.80
C THR A 644 -25.12 -11.77 31.12
N THR A 645 -26.22 -12.07 31.83
CA THR A 645 -26.43 -11.57 33.20
C THR A 645 -27.16 -12.57 34.06
N SER A 646 -26.80 -12.63 35.35
CA SER A 646 -27.54 -13.38 36.35
C SER A 646 -28.59 -12.56 37.10
N ARG A 647 -28.61 -11.23 36.93
CA ARG A 647 -29.42 -10.28 37.72
C ARG A 647 -30.11 -9.27 36.81
N LYS A 648 -31.23 -9.68 36.20
CA LYS A 648 -32.06 -8.81 35.34
C LYS A 648 -32.47 -7.52 36.03
N ASP A 649 -32.93 -7.62 37.27
CA ASP A 649 -33.51 -6.50 38.03
C ASP A 649 -32.55 -5.31 38.11
N VAL A 650 -31.25 -5.60 38.27
CA VAL A 650 -30.19 -4.59 38.36
C VAL A 650 -29.98 -3.89 37.02
N LEU A 651 -29.97 -4.65 35.92
CA LEU A 651 -29.80 -4.08 34.58
C LEU A 651 -31.03 -3.26 34.16
N GLN A 652 -32.21 -3.60 34.68
CA GLN A 652 -33.43 -2.83 34.48
C GLN A 652 -33.35 -1.47 35.19
N GLU A 653 -32.88 -1.42 36.44
CA GLU A 653 -32.64 -0.16 37.16
C GLU A 653 -31.57 0.73 36.48
N MET A 654 -30.62 0.12 35.78
CA MET A 654 -29.54 0.81 35.05
C MET A 654 -29.93 1.22 33.61
N GLU A 655 -31.18 0.99 33.18
CA GLU A 655 -31.67 1.24 31.81
C GLU A 655 -30.83 0.53 30.70
N MET A 656 -30.08 -0.51 31.07
CA MET A 656 -29.25 -1.26 30.13
C MET A 656 -30.08 -2.27 29.34
N LEU A 657 -31.18 -2.73 29.92
CA LEU A 657 -32.11 -3.68 29.29
C LEU A 657 -32.72 -3.08 28.00
N ASP A 658 -33.08 -1.80 28.02
CA ASP A 658 -33.63 -1.07 26.86
C ASP A 658 -32.60 -0.81 25.75
N ALA A 659 -31.30 -0.98 26.03
CA ALA A 659 -30.26 -0.90 25.02
C ALA A 659 -30.08 -2.22 24.23
N PHE A 660 -30.59 -3.34 24.76
CA PHE A 660 -30.63 -4.61 24.04
C PHE A 660 -31.85 -4.69 23.14
N SER A 661 -31.69 -5.30 21.97
CA SER A 661 -32.78 -5.47 21.00
C SER A 661 -33.78 -6.54 21.44
N THR A 662 -33.27 -7.59 22.10
CA THR A 662 -34.09 -8.70 22.61
C THR A 662 -33.46 -9.31 23.85
N THR A 663 -34.28 -9.97 24.67
CA THR A 663 -33.85 -10.70 25.86
C THR A 663 -34.34 -12.14 25.79
N ILE A 664 -33.44 -13.10 26.00
CA ILE A 664 -33.78 -14.53 26.05
C ILE A 664 -33.60 -15.01 27.48
N HIS A 665 -34.65 -15.61 28.04
CA HIS A 665 -34.65 -16.16 29.38
C HIS A 665 -34.20 -17.62 29.40
N ILE A 666 -33.19 -17.93 30.20
CA ILE A 666 -32.67 -19.28 30.41
C ILE A 666 -33.15 -19.79 31.78
N PRO A 667 -34.17 -20.67 31.82
CA PRO A 667 -34.70 -21.19 33.06
C PRO A 667 -33.76 -22.22 33.69
N ASN A 668 -33.91 -22.40 35.01
CA ASN A 668 -33.33 -23.55 35.72
C ASN A 668 -34.15 -24.83 35.46
N ILE A 669 -33.58 -25.97 35.80
CA ILE A 669 -34.27 -27.27 35.77
C ILE A 669 -35.38 -27.22 36.82
N SER A 670 -36.62 -27.39 36.37
CA SER A 670 -37.83 -27.22 37.19
C SER A 670 -38.59 -28.52 37.44
N SER A 671 -38.50 -29.45 36.50
CA SER A 671 -39.18 -30.75 36.53
C SER A 671 -38.21 -31.89 36.90
N GLY A 672 -38.71 -32.86 37.66
CA GLY A 672 -37.99 -34.12 37.92
C GLY A 672 -37.69 -34.92 36.65
N GLU A 673 -38.53 -34.81 35.61
CA GLU A 673 -38.31 -35.47 34.32
C GLU A 673 -37.10 -34.85 33.61
N GLN A 674 -37.05 -33.52 33.54
CA GLN A 674 -35.91 -32.76 33.00
C GLN A 674 -34.61 -33.08 33.75
N LEU A 675 -34.67 -33.27 35.07
CA LEU A 675 -33.52 -33.67 35.87
C LEU A 675 -33.03 -35.07 35.49
N VAL A 676 -33.93 -36.03 35.33
CA VAL A 676 -33.59 -37.41 34.96
C VAL A 676 -33.02 -37.47 33.55
N GLU A 677 -33.58 -36.70 32.62
CA GLU A 677 -33.04 -36.57 31.26
C GLU A 677 -31.64 -35.93 31.25
N ALA A 678 -31.40 -34.90 32.06
CA ALA A 678 -30.07 -34.33 32.25
C ALA A 678 -29.06 -35.39 32.78
N LEU A 679 -29.48 -36.20 33.75
CA LEU A 679 -28.65 -37.25 34.35
C LEU A 679 -28.37 -38.41 33.38
N GLU A 680 -29.34 -38.73 32.53
CA GLU A 680 -29.20 -39.72 31.46
C GLU A 680 -28.15 -39.27 30.44
N LEU A 681 -28.25 -38.04 29.96
CA LEU A 681 -27.29 -37.48 29.00
C LEU A 681 -25.86 -37.39 29.57
N LEU A 682 -25.74 -37.20 30.89
CA LEU A 682 -24.46 -37.16 31.60
C LEU A 682 -23.86 -38.54 31.87
N GLY A 683 -24.67 -39.61 31.84
CA GLY A 683 -24.22 -40.98 32.00
C GLY A 683 -23.55 -41.32 33.35
N SER A 684 -23.70 -40.48 34.38
CA SER A 684 -22.98 -40.63 35.65
C SER A 684 -23.63 -41.62 36.63
N PHE A 685 -24.90 -41.94 36.45
CA PHE A 685 -25.68 -42.86 37.30
C PHE A 685 -26.22 -44.05 36.48
N GLN A 686 -26.22 -45.24 37.08
CA GLN A 686 -26.79 -46.45 36.47
C GLN A 686 -28.33 -46.36 36.37
N ASP A 687 -28.94 -47.18 35.52
CA ASP A 687 -30.40 -47.18 35.31
C ASP A 687 -31.19 -47.41 36.61
N VAL A 688 -30.69 -48.27 37.49
CA VAL A 688 -31.30 -48.56 38.81
C VAL A 688 -31.22 -47.36 39.75
N GLU A 689 -30.10 -46.65 39.72
CA GLU A 689 -29.87 -45.42 40.49
C GLU A 689 -30.76 -44.29 39.96
N ARG A 690 -30.85 -44.14 38.63
CA ARG A 690 -31.72 -43.18 37.95
C ARG A 690 -33.19 -43.42 38.24
N ALA A 691 -33.64 -44.68 38.26
CA ALA A 691 -35.02 -45.03 38.64
C ALA A 691 -35.32 -44.65 40.10
N SER A 692 -34.38 -44.89 41.01
CA SER A 692 -34.51 -44.50 42.43
C SER A 692 -34.56 -42.99 42.61
N ILE A 693 -33.76 -42.24 41.84
CA ILE A 693 -33.81 -40.78 41.82
C ILE A 693 -35.15 -40.33 41.25
N ALA A 694 -35.58 -40.87 40.10
CA ALA A 694 -36.84 -40.53 39.44
C ALA A 694 -38.04 -40.69 40.38
N GLU A 695 -38.11 -41.77 41.15
CA GLU A 695 -39.16 -41.99 42.16
C GLU A 695 -39.10 -40.94 43.27
N ALA A 696 -37.90 -40.56 43.72
CA ALA A 696 -37.71 -39.57 44.79
C ALA A 696 -38.03 -38.12 44.37
N VAL A 697 -37.85 -37.76 43.10
CA VAL A 697 -38.19 -36.43 42.53
C VAL A 697 -39.57 -36.34 41.88
N ARG A 698 -40.26 -37.46 41.61
CA ARG A 698 -41.58 -37.46 40.97
C ARG A 698 -42.58 -36.60 41.77
N GLY A 699 -43.20 -35.63 41.09
CA GLY A 699 -44.20 -34.73 41.67
C GLY A 699 -43.64 -33.63 42.58
N LYS A 700 -42.32 -33.43 42.65
CA LYS A 700 -41.70 -32.34 43.39
C LYS A 700 -41.20 -31.26 42.45
N ASN A 701 -41.37 -30.00 42.86
CA ASN A 701 -40.79 -28.87 42.15
C ASN A 701 -39.29 -28.80 42.43
N LEU A 702 -38.53 -28.61 41.35
CA LEU A 702 -37.09 -28.42 41.39
C LEU A 702 -36.72 -26.99 41.05
N TRP A 703 -35.58 -26.53 41.57
CA TRP A 703 -34.97 -25.28 41.12
C TRP A 703 -33.46 -25.39 41.20
N ILE A 704 -32.84 -25.90 40.14
CA ILE A 704 -31.38 -26.07 40.09
C ILE A 704 -30.79 -25.70 38.74
N GLY A 705 -29.65 -25.00 38.76
CA GLY A 705 -28.88 -24.69 37.56
C GLY A 705 -27.95 -25.84 37.16
N ILE A 706 -27.75 -26.04 35.86
CA ILE A 706 -26.96 -27.15 35.30
C ILE A 706 -25.51 -27.20 35.82
N LYS A 707 -24.85 -26.05 36.02
CA LYS A 707 -23.47 -26.00 36.52
C LYS A 707 -23.38 -26.47 37.98
N LYS A 708 -24.40 -26.14 38.78
CA LYS A 708 -24.49 -26.59 40.16
C LYS A 708 -24.83 -28.08 40.22
N LEU A 709 -25.74 -28.54 39.36
CA LEU A 709 -26.08 -29.95 39.23
C LEU A 709 -24.85 -30.81 38.93
N LEU A 710 -24.01 -30.43 37.97
CA LEU A 710 -22.74 -31.11 37.65
C LEU A 710 -21.84 -31.26 38.89
N MET A 711 -21.70 -30.20 39.69
CA MET A 711 -20.92 -30.25 40.93
C MET A 711 -21.51 -31.24 41.94
N LEU A 712 -22.85 -31.26 42.09
CA LEU A 712 -23.53 -32.20 43.00
C LEU A 712 -23.38 -33.65 42.55
N ILE A 713 -23.45 -33.91 41.24
CA ILE A 713 -23.24 -35.23 40.66
C ILE A 713 -21.82 -35.70 40.96
N GLU A 714 -20.82 -34.89 40.64
CA GLU A 714 -19.42 -35.25 40.82
C GLU A 714 -19.10 -35.54 42.29
N MET A 715 -19.57 -34.68 43.22
CA MET A 715 -19.43 -34.92 44.66
C MET A 715 -20.09 -36.23 45.14
N SER A 716 -21.19 -36.64 44.50
CA SER A 716 -21.92 -37.85 44.86
C SER A 716 -21.27 -39.11 44.30
N VAL A 717 -20.67 -39.04 43.11
CA VAL A 717 -19.96 -40.15 42.46
C VAL A 717 -18.73 -40.58 43.25
N GLN A 718 -18.09 -39.65 43.98
CA GLN A 718 -16.96 -39.94 44.87
C GLN A 718 -17.31 -40.77 46.11
N MET A 719 -18.61 -40.99 46.41
CA MET A 719 -19.04 -41.88 47.49
C MET A 719 -19.16 -43.34 47.03
N ASP A 720 -19.15 -44.25 48.01
CA ASP A 720 -19.37 -45.67 47.79
C ASP A 720 -20.66 -45.93 46.98
N PRO A 721 -20.66 -46.89 46.04
CA PRO A 721 -21.78 -47.14 45.13
C PRO A 721 -23.17 -47.24 45.80
N GLY A 722 -23.25 -47.85 46.99
CA GLY A 722 -24.52 -47.98 47.72
C GLY A 722 -25.04 -46.67 48.36
N SER A 723 -24.20 -45.63 48.46
CA SER A 723 -24.52 -44.37 49.14
C SER A 723 -24.64 -43.17 48.19
N ARG A 724 -24.31 -43.33 46.90
CA ARG A 724 -24.29 -42.24 45.89
C ARG A 724 -25.64 -41.55 45.76
N VAL A 725 -26.70 -42.33 45.52
CA VAL A 725 -28.07 -41.82 45.35
C VAL A 725 -28.54 -41.09 46.61
N LYS A 726 -28.29 -41.67 47.79
CA LYS A 726 -28.67 -41.05 49.07
C LYS A 726 -27.93 -39.73 49.29
N LYS A 727 -26.63 -39.67 48.98
CA LYS A 727 -25.84 -38.44 49.10
C LYS A 727 -26.33 -37.37 48.12
N PHE A 728 -26.58 -37.73 46.87
CA PHE A 728 -27.09 -36.83 45.85
C PHE A 728 -28.43 -36.20 46.26
N LEU A 729 -29.38 -37.01 46.72
CA LEU A 729 -30.69 -36.53 47.18
C LEU A 729 -30.59 -35.64 48.43
N THR A 730 -29.66 -35.93 49.34
CA THR A 730 -29.40 -35.05 50.50
C THR A 730 -28.83 -33.71 50.04
N LEU A 731 -27.83 -33.70 49.16
CA LEU A 731 -27.25 -32.47 48.63
C LEU A 731 -28.27 -31.64 47.84
N LEU A 732 -29.16 -32.29 47.09
CA LEU A 732 -30.23 -31.63 46.35
C LEU A 732 -31.26 -30.97 47.29
N LYS A 733 -31.52 -31.57 48.46
CA LYS A 733 -32.35 -30.96 49.52
C LYS A 733 -31.63 -29.80 50.21
N ASP A 734 -30.36 -29.96 50.54
CA ASP A 734 -29.55 -28.97 51.26
C ASP A 734 -29.41 -27.66 50.46
N GLU A 735 -29.30 -27.76 49.14
CA GLU A 735 -29.26 -26.61 48.23
C GLU A 735 -30.63 -25.92 48.04
N GLY A 736 -31.69 -26.41 48.70
CA GLY A 736 -33.05 -25.88 48.54
C GLY A 736 -33.67 -26.17 47.17
N ALA A 737 -33.06 -27.05 46.39
CA ALA A 737 -33.51 -27.40 45.06
C ALA A 737 -34.69 -28.38 45.06
N LEU A 738 -34.99 -29.06 46.18
CA LEU A 738 -36.05 -30.07 46.28
C LEU A 738 -37.08 -29.72 47.37
N GLY A 739 -38.28 -29.27 46.96
CA GLY A 739 -39.39 -29.01 47.89
C GLY A 739 -39.41 -27.63 48.56
N SER A 740 -38.86 -26.60 47.91
CA SER A 740 -38.96 -25.23 48.41
C SER A 740 -40.21 -24.52 47.86
N ASP A 741 -41.21 -24.28 48.72
CA ASP A 741 -42.34 -23.36 48.48
C ASP A 741 -41.89 -21.87 48.46
N LYS A 742 -40.61 -21.58 48.23
CA LYS A 742 -40.01 -20.26 48.51
C LYS A 742 -40.00 -19.27 47.35
N PHE A 743 -40.51 -19.63 46.18
CA PHE A 743 -40.57 -18.73 45.03
C PHE A 743 -41.83 -19.01 44.21
N ILE A 744 -42.99 -18.61 44.76
CA ILE A 744 -44.17 -18.21 43.97
C ILE A 744 -44.12 -16.70 43.84
#